data_AF-A0A0W8CDG1-F1
#
_entry.id   AF-A0A0W8CDG1-F1
#
_cell.length_a   1.000
_cell.length_b   1.000
_cell.length_c   1.000
_cell.angle_alpha   90.00
_cell.angle_beta   90.00
_cell.angle_gamma   90.00
#
_symmetry.space_group_name_H-M   'P 1'
#
loop_
_entity.id
_entity.type
_entity.pdbx_description
1 polymer ?
#
loop_
_entity_poly.entity_id
_entity_poly.type
_entity_poly.pdbx_seq_one_letter_code
_entity_poly.pdbx_strand_id
1 'polypeptide(L)'
;MNDTISDDAVSYWTVHCTPGGSLCDEGQNFVVIVTGSDDVVLRYENSLTAGNGDVARVSAKESDSLVDQLMMIDGLPVLELSAKEGNLDVVLLRKERVHQVVNQGSGNVAVHDGVLVTSGPGLTVSALGSGDVSLTASTITVDDLTLSSQGSGRLQASFSEVKVKTASVEVSSSADATVIVESSAATDSLAVSVQGSGSLCLTAGSSIDTNQLNIKKIGAGDVSLGPRGSCQDAKLSTTGPGTVDAGGIQCKNVNVDLLGNGNVVVQATGTLSGDVYGSGHLKYYGNAPKSIDNVNYMGLVTASPVSSAYHPSGCTAKQFPLKPTDTVEASSSSGGGSVGEEFSYHVTIDQSNIVYLAAVVFLVALALRWFNESRRRAREEQRQPLLRTGPSSSTRANLVMKYSSLTTALAIALSQSVVDGVLSVTSADAAHTNGPFLEKIWTVHGESGDILDDLKVQVAGNVFVDYDASLAAGGAVAAQVIMRSSSPDLVGLVDVTVHDADGNGVRIHYKNTNARVVGDVVMQIIVSDRNALSSVSAAHADSVVVGEDVVMSNDPSASLEIETSGEADIYVGSLTQDHFSLKSINIASSGDGHVQFLASSIQADTISVSLSGDSKAIIAATDRITVNSMVSAISGDGKVFVETANLQSQKLSAHLSGDGKVSYSSAGSCVDQTIHLSGDASVYAGSIICKNSMVATSGDGKAIVQTTDTLTSVGGGSVKYVNAAPHRIVSSSIFRKHSNVKPAKKNKFKTRRPSIPPSRAPTELTVVVKAAWFGNSPHVSVYSGIGSSIIIDGTGFAVTGIPAYHHSAGLFGVFIVMAGIAVVAAIAFKFRERKAREQYAPLA
;
A
#
# COMPACT_ATOMS: atom_id res chain seq x y z
N MET A 1 -11.52 -47.95 -43.99
CA MET A 1 -11.98 -47.27 -45.22
C MET A 1 -13.41 -46.82 -44.95
N ASN A 2 -13.72 -45.58 -44.61
CA ASN A 2 -12.97 -44.32 -44.59
C ASN A 2 -13.14 -43.64 -43.22
N ASP A 3 -12.02 -43.23 -42.64
CA ASP A 3 -11.98 -42.12 -41.69
C ASP A 3 -12.18 -40.82 -42.48
N THR A 4 -13.12 -40.01 -42.03
CA THR A 4 -13.10 -38.56 -42.24
C THR A 4 -13.29 -37.95 -40.86
N ILE A 5 -12.16 -37.70 -40.20
CA ILE A 5 -12.06 -36.79 -39.07
C ILE A 5 -12.23 -35.39 -39.66
N SER A 6 -13.28 -34.68 -39.23
CA SER A 6 -13.41 -33.24 -39.42
C SER A 6 -12.92 -32.61 -38.12
N ASP A 7 -11.62 -32.27 -38.08
CA ASP A 7 -11.08 -31.29 -37.14
C ASP A 7 -11.65 -29.92 -37.56
N ASP A 8 -12.49 -29.30 -36.73
CA ASP A 8 -12.71 -27.84 -36.62
C ASP A 8 -14.05 -27.53 -35.91
N ALA A 9 -14.13 -27.80 -34.62
CA ALA A 9 -15.17 -27.21 -33.78
C ALA A 9 -14.50 -26.68 -32.50
N VAL A 10 -14.26 -25.37 -32.47
CA VAL A 10 -13.84 -24.67 -31.25
C VAL A 10 -14.92 -24.92 -30.20
N SER A 11 -14.58 -25.59 -29.10
CA SER A 11 -15.50 -25.83 -27.99
C SER A 11 -15.80 -24.49 -27.30
N TYR A 12 -16.98 -23.93 -27.54
CA TYR A 12 -17.50 -22.77 -26.83
C TYR A 12 -18.53 -23.21 -25.79
N TRP A 13 -18.50 -22.56 -24.64
CA TRP A 13 -19.49 -22.73 -23.57
C TRP A 13 -20.49 -21.58 -23.66
N THR A 14 -21.78 -21.89 -23.57
CA THR A 14 -22.84 -20.87 -23.58
C THR A 14 -23.30 -20.61 -22.16
N VAL A 15 -23.22 -19.36 -21.72
CA VAL A 15 -23.76 -18.90 -20.46
C VAL A 15 -25.27 -18.76 -20.64
N HIS A 16 -25.99 -19.81 -20.25
CA HIS A 16 -27.45 -19.82 -20.25
C HIS A 16 -27.99 -19.14 -19.00
N CYS A 17 -28.97 -18.26 -19.19
CA CYS A 17 -29.80 -17.74 -18.13
C CYS A 17 -31.01 -18.67 -17.89
N THR A 18 -31.41 -18.81 -16.63
CA THR A 18 -32.65 -19.48 -16.22
C THR A 18 -33.88 -18.66 -16.64
N PRO A 19 -34.88 -19.24 -17.34
CA PRO A 19 -36.09 -18.52 -17.73
C PRO A 19 -36.78 -17.86 -16.53
N GLY A 20 -36.93 -16.53 -16.57
CA GLY A 20 -37.49 -15.73 -15.46
C GLY A 20 -36.48 -15.26 -14.41
N GLY A 21 -35.20 -15.62 -14.55
CA GLY A 21 -34.10 -15.07 -13.76
C GLY A 21 -33.72 -13.66 -14.20
N SER A 22 -33.18 -12.86 -13.29
CA SER A 22 -32.82 -11.46 -13.53
C SER A 22 -31.79 -11.29 -14.67
N LEU A 23 -30.92 -12.29 -14.84
CA LEU A 23 -29.96 -12.42 -15.95
C LEU A 23 -30.59 -12.43 -17.35
N CYS A 24 -31.86 -12.83 -17.47
CA CYS A 24 -32.58 -12.94 -18.74
C CYS A 24 -33.30 -11.63 -19.07
N ASP A 25 -33.46 -10.75 -18.07
CA ASP A 25 -34.11 -9.47 -18.24
C ASP A 25 -33.32 -8.64 -19.27
N GLU A 26 -34.04 -8.12 -20.26
CA GLU A 26 -33.45 -7.35 -21.35
C GLU A 26 -32.89 -6.00 -20.87
N GLY A 27 -33.14 -5.60 -19.62
CA GLY A 27 -32.66 -4.33 -19.04
C GLY A 27 -31.52 -4.39 -17.99
N GLN A 28 -31.05 -5.56 -17.53
CA GLN A 28 -30.05 -5.61 -16.44
C GLN A 28 -28.59 -5.44 -16.88
N ASN A 29 -27.83 -4.54 -16.26
CA ASN A 29 -26.39 -4.37 -16.55
C ASN A 29 -25.53 -5.46 -15.90
N PHE A 30 -24.38 -5.79 -16.49
CA PHE A 30 -23.41 -6.78 -16.01
C PHE A 30 -22.13 -6.12 -15.49
N VAL A 31 -21.46 -6.80 -14.57
CA VAL A 31 -20.07 -6.52 -14.15
C VAL A 31 -19.18 -7.64 -14.68
N VAL A 32 -18.03 -7.28 -15.24
CA VAL A 32 -16.99 -8.25 -15.64
C VAL A 32 -15.76 -8.06 -14.78
N ILE A 33 -15.29 -9.14 -14.16
CA ILE A 33 -14.07 -9.15 -13.35
C ILE A 33 -13.09 -10.15 -13.95
N VAL A 34 -11.86 -9.73 -14.20
CA VAL A 34 -10.77 -10.56 -14.72
C VAL A 34 -9.68 -10.67 -13.67
N THR A 35 -9.34 -11.89 -13.25
CA THR A 35 -8.33 -12.14 -12.18
C THR A 35 -7.16 -13.02 -12.63
N GLY A 36 -7.19 -13.54 -13.85
CA GLY A 36 -6.22 -14.50 -14.39
C GLY A 36 -4.94 -13.87 -14.96
N SER A 37 -4.01 -14.72 -15.36
CA SER A 37 -2.77 -14.32 -16.03
C SER A 37 -2.86 -14.25 -17.55
N ASP A 38 -3.88 -14.86 -18.14
CA ASP A 38 -4.09 -14.94 -19.58
C ASP A 38 -4.92 -13.76 -20.10
N ASP A 39 -4.78 -13.47 -21.39
CA ASP A 39 -5.46 -12.36 -22.03
C ASP A 39 -6.96 -12.65 -22.23
N VAL A 40 -7.80 -11.64 -22.06
CA VAL A 40 -9.25 -11.72 -22.23
C VAL A 40 -9.71 -10.74 -23.30
N VAL A 41 -10.43 -11.24 -24.30
CA VAL A 41 -11.09 -10.43 -25.32
C VAL A 41 -12.59 -10.47 -25.06
N LEU A 42 -13.20 -9.30 -24.83
CA LEU A 42 -14.63 -9.11 -24.75
C LEU A 42 -15.10 -8.47 -26.06
N ARG A 43 -16.04 -9.12 -26.74
CA ARG A 43 -16.61 -8.62 -28.00
C ARG A 43 -18.08 -8.95 -28.11
N TYR A 44 -18.80 -8.17 -28.90
CA TYR A 44 -20.22 -8.36 -29.14
C TYR A 44 -20.44 -8.92 -30.54
N GLU A 45 -21.29 -9.95 -30.65
CA GLU A 45 -21.79 -10.44 -31.93
C GLU A 45 -23.32 -10.52 -31.92
N ASN A 46 -23.94 -9.96 -32.96
CA ASN A 46 -25.37 -10.06 -33.15
C ASN A 46 -25.73 -11.45 -33.67
N SER A 47 -26.06 -12.38 -32.78
CA SER A 47 -26.45 -13.74 -33.18
C SER A 47 -27.97 -13.83 -33.37
N LEU A 48 -28.40 -13.94 -34.64
CA LEU A 48 -29.80 -14.23 -35.03
C LEU A 48 -30.29 -15.62 -34.54
N THR A 49 -29.40 -16.43 -33.97
CA THR A 49 -29.65 -17.81 -33.52
C THR A 49 -29.47 -18.01 -32.01
N ALA A 50 -29.18 -16.95 -31.24
CA ALA A 50 -29.15 -17.04 -29.78
C ALA A 50 -30.56 -17.37 -29.25
N GLY A 51 -30.66 -18.42 -28.44
CA GLY A 51 -31.93 -18.76 -27.79
C GLY A 51 -32.37 -17.62 -26.86
N ASN A 52 -33.66 -17.60 -26.48
CA ASN A 52 -34.28 -16.53 -25.67
C ASN A 52 -33.70 -16.38 -24.23
N GLY A 53 -32.56 -16.99 -23.92
CA GLY A 53 -31.88 -16.96 -22.62
C GLY A 53 -30.35 -17.02 -22.68
N ASP A 54 -29.70 -16.91 -23.84
CA ASP A 54 -28.23 -16.95 -23.92
C ASP A 54 -27.63 -15.55 -23.69
N VAL A 55 -26.65 -15.42 -22.79
CA VAL A 55 -26.06 -14.12 -22.40
C VAL A 55 -24.68 -13.92 -23.03
N ALA A 56 -23.82 -14.93 -22.98
CA ALA A 56 -22.46 -14.88 -23.50
C ALA A 56 -22.01 -16.27 -23.97
N ARG A 57 -21.07 -16.31 -24.91
CA ARG A 57 -20.30 -17.51 -25.28
C ARG A 57 -18.85 -17.29 -24.91
N VAL A 58 -18.27 -18.23 -24.17
CA VAL A 58 -16.87 -18.19 -23.75
C VAL A 58 -16.14 -19.32 -24.45
N SER A 59 -15.02 -19.01 -25.10
CA SER A 59 -14.13 -20.01 -25.69
C SER A 59 -12.72 -19.86 -25.13
N ALA A 60 -12.09 -21.01 -24.87
CA ALA A 60 -10.71 -21.13 -24.42
C ALA A 60 -10.02 -22.27 -25.17
N LYS A 61 -8.69 -22.23 -25.23
CA LYS A 61 -7.88 -23.21 -25.97
C LYS A 61 -7.95 -24.63 -25.36
N GLU A 62 -8.17 -24.73 -24.06
CA GLU A 62 -8.39 -26.01 -23.36
C GLU A 62 -9.63 -25.92 -22.46
N SER A 63 -10.52 -26.91 -22.56
CA SER A 63 -11.83 -26.91 -21.89
C SER A 63 -11.75 -27.09 -20.37
N ASP A 64 -10.67 -27.67 -19.85
CA ASP A 64 -10.47 -28.00 -18.42
C ASP A 64 -9.77 -26.88 -17.62
N SER A 65 -9.34 -25.81 -18.29
CA SER A 65 -8.55 -24.72 -17.70
C SER A 65 -9.40 -23.53 -17.23
N LEU A 66 -10.71 -23.52 -17.49
CA LEU A 66 -11.61 -22.41 -17.20
C LEU A 66 -12.12 -22.40 -15.76
N VAL A 67 -12.07 -21.23 -15.13
CA VAL A 67 -12.89 -20.86 -13.97
C VAL A 67 -13.72 -19.64 -14.40
N ASP A 68 -14.86 -19.89 -15.04
CA ASP A 68 -15.90 -18.88 -15.26
C ASP A 68 -17.00 -19.08 -14.22
N GLN A 69 -17.10 -18.13 -13.27
CA GLN A 69 -18.21 -18.12 -12.32
C GLN A 69 -19.11 -16.93 -12.63
N LEU A 70 -20.31 -17.24 -13.14
CA LEU A 70 -21.40 -16.28 -13.16
C LEU A 70 -22.06 -16.28 -11.78
N MET A 71 -21.91 -15.18 -11.07
CA MET A 71 -22.44 -14.99 -9.72
C MET A 71 -23.43 -13.81 -9.73
N MET A 72 -24.41 -13.86 -8.84
CA MET A 72 -25.28 -12.71 -8.55
C MET A 72 -24.77 -12.06 -7.26
N ILE A 73 -24.41 -10.79 -7.33
CA ILE A 73 -23.97 -10.00 -6.18
C ILE A 73 -24.87 -8.77 -6.09
N ASP A 74 -25.60 -8.61 -4.99
CA ASP A 74 -26.52 -7.49 -4.74
C ASP A 74 -27.56 -7.25 -5.86
N GLY A 75 -28.01 -8.32 -6.52
CA GLY A 75 -28.95 -8.24 -7.64
C GLY A 75 -28.32 -7.85 -8.98
N LEU A 76 -27.00 -7.65 -9.03
CA LEU A 76 -26.22 -7.45 -10.24
C LEU A 76 -25.54 -8.76 -10.67
N PRO A 77 -25.65 -9.13 -11.95
CA PRO A 77 -24.91 -10.27 -12.49
C PRO A 77 -23.43 -9.93 -12.70
N VAL A 78 -22.56 -10.72 -12.07
CA VAL A 78 -21.10 -10.62 -12.14
C VAL A 78 -20.55 -11.83 -12.88
N LEU A 79 -19.81 -11.55 -13.95
CA LEU A 79 -19.07 -12.55 -14.72
C LEU A 79 -17.59 -12.48 -14.30
N GLU A 80 -17.17 -13.40 -13.44
CA GLU A 80 -15.76 -13.57 -13.10
C GLU A 80 -15.09 -14.48 -14.13
N LEU A 81 -14.02 -13.98 -14.74
CA LEU A 81 -13.25 -14.65 -15.78
C LEU A 81 -11.84 -14.93 -15.28
N SER A 82 -11.49 -16.20 -15.18
CA SER A 82 -10.12 -16.65 -14.93
C SER A 82 -9.82 -17.90 -15.75
N ALA A 83 -8.69 -17.89 -16.46
CA ALA A 83 -8.12 -19.08 -17.09
C ALA A 83 -6.95 -19.60 -16.27
N LYS A 84 -6.75 -20.92 -16.27
CA LYS A 84 -5.52 -21.57 -15.79
C LYS A 84 -4.47 -21.66 -16.90
N GLU A 85 -4.91 -21.73 -18.16
CA GLU A 85 -4.04 -21.81 -19.34
C GLU A 85 -4.79 -21.39 -20.61
N GLY A 86 -4.30 -20.36 -21.31
CA GLY A 86 -4.78 -19.92 -22.62
C GLY A 86 -5.68 -18.68 -22.60
N ASN A 87 -5.64 -17.91 -23.68
CA ASN A 87 -6.44 -16.69 -23.84
C ASN A 87 -7.94 -16.99 -23.91
N LEU A 88 -8.75 -16.09 -23.35
CA LEU A 88 -10.20 -16.16 -23.33
C LEU A 88 -10.81 -15.26 -24.41
N ASP A 89 -11.66 -15.81 -25.26
CA ASP A 89 -12.54 -15.03 -26.16
C ASP A 89 -13.99 -15.13 -25.66
N VAL A 90 -14.53 -13.99 -25.23
CA VAL A 90 -15.88 -13.86 -24.68
C VAL A 90 -16.74 -13.05 -25.66
N VAL A 91 -17.69 -13.74 -26.27
CA VAL A 91 -18.67 -13.17 -27.19
C VAL A 91 -19.98 -12.91 -26.45
N LEU A 92 -20.26 -11.65 -26.16
CA LEU A 92 -21.56 -11.22 -25.65
C LEU A 92 -22.60 -11.28 -26.77
N LEU A 93 -23.77 -11.83 -26.44
CA LEU A 93 -24.87 -11.99 -27.40
C LEU A 93 -25.88 -10.84 -27.33
N ARG A 94 -25.73 -9.95 -26.34
CA ARG A 94 -26.55 -8.76 -26.13
C ARG A 94 -25.67 -7.51 -26.12
N LYS A 95 -26.08 -6.51 -26.89
CA LYS A 95 -25.34 -5.27 -27.09
C LYS A 95 -25.41 -4.37 -25.85
N GLU A 96 -24.30 -3.74 -25.50
CA GLU A 96 -24.18 -2.61 -24.57
C GLU A 96 -24.72 -2.91 -23.16
N ARG A 97 -24.15 -3.92 -22.51
CA ARG A 97 -24.64 -4.38 -21.21
C ARG A 97 -23.63 -4.35 -20.09
N VAL A 98 -22.34 -4.23 -20.39
CA VAL A 98 -21.30 -4.21 -19.37
C VAL A 98 -21.13 -2.78 -18.86
N HIS A 99 -21.57 -2.53 -17.63
CA HIS A 99 -21.41 -1.21 -17.00
C HIS A 99 -20.15 -1.09 -16.15
N GLN A 100 -19.54 -2.23 -15.81
CA GLN A 100 -18.30 -2.25 -15.04
C GLN A 100 -17.34 -3.32 -15.55
N VAL A 101 -16.08 -2.95 -15.77
CA VAL A 101 -14.98 -3.87 -16.10
C VAL A 101 -13.86 -3.68 -15.09
N VAL A 102 -13.42 -4.76 -14.45
CA VAL A 102 -12.31 -4.73 -13.49
C VAL A 102 -11.26 -5.76 -13.88
N ASN A 103 -10.05 -5.32 -14.22
CA ASN A 103 -8.90 -6.20 -14.43
C ASN A 103 -8.01 -6.18 -13.18
N GLN A 104 -8.01 -7.27 -12.41
CA GLN A 104 -7.13 -7.51 -11.26
C GLN A 104 -5.98 -8.46 -11.60
N GLY A 105 -6.00 -9.04 -12.81
CA GLY A 105 -5.04 -10.03 -13.28
C GLY A 105 -3.77 -9.43 -13.89
N SER A 106 -2.87 -10.31 -14.31
CA SER A 106 -1.69 -9.92 -15.09
C SER A 106 -1.92 -10.00 -16.60
N GLY A 107 -2.99 -10.65 -17.03
CA GLY A 107 -3.38 -10.74 -18.44
C GLY A 107 -4.02 -9.45 -18.94
N ASN A 108 -3.90 -9.19 -20.24
CA ASN A 108 -4.46 -8.00 -20.85
C ASN A 108 -5.94 -8.19 -21.17
N VAL A 109 -6.73 -7.12 -21.04
CA VAL A 109 -8.17 -7.14 -21.36
C VAL A 109 -8.45 -6.23 -22.55
N ALA A 110 -9.00 -6.77 -23.63
CA ALA A 110 -9.47 -6.00 -24.77
C ALA A 110 -11.00 -5.98 -24.81
N VAL A 111 -11.59 -4.79 -24.79
CA VAL A 111 -13.05 -4.59 -24.83
C VAL A 111 -13.43 -3.91 -26.15
N HIS A 112 -14.17 -4.61 -27.00
CA HIS A 112 -14.61 -4.12 -28.30
C HIS A 112 -15.92 -3.33 -28.22
N ASP A 113 -16.22 -2.57 -29.28
CA ASP A 113 -17.47 -1.83 -29.40
C ASP A 113 -18.70 -2.74 -29.29
N GLY A 114 -19.78 -2.20 -28.73
CA GLY A 114 -21.02 -2.92 -28.47
C GLY A 114 -21.00 -3.78 -27.20
N VAL A 115 -19.92 -3.81 -26.42
CA VAL A 115 -19.86 -4.50 -25.12
C VAL A 115 -20.33 -3.60 -23.96
N LEU A 116 -19.74 -2.40 -23.86
CA LEU A 116 -19.97 -1.48 -22.74
C LEU A 116 -21.30 -0.76 -22.85
N VAL A 117 -21.92 -0.41 -21.72
CA VAL A 117 -23.10 0.47 -21.72
C VAL A 117 -22.74 1.84 -22.28
N THR A 118 -23.60 2.37 -23.16
CA THR A 118 -23.43 3.68 -23.80
C THR A 118 -24.33 4.76 -23.21
N SER A 119 -25.32 4.39 -22.40
CA SER A 119 -26.27 5.29 -21.73
C SER A 119 -26.69 4.70 -20.39
N GLY A 120 -27.09 5.55 -19.42
CA GLY A 120 -27.49 5.12 -18.09
C GLY A 120 -26.75 5.86 -16.96
N PRO A 121 -26.80 5.34 -15.72
CA PRO A 121 -26.27 6.05 -14.55
C PRO A 121 -24.73 6.12 -14.52
N GLY A 122 -24.03 5.12 -15.05
CA GLY A 122 -22.57 5.19 -15.10
C GLY A 122 -21.89 4.04 -15.81
N LEU A 123 -20.62 4.27 -16.13
CA LEU A 123 -19.68 3.31 -16.70
C LEU A 123 -18.37 3.39 -15.93
N THR A 124 -17.92 2.26 -15.39
CA THR A 124 -16.68 2.17 -14.60
C THR A 124 -15.72 1.16 -15.21
N VAL A 125 -14.49 1.56 -15.50
CA VAL A 125 -13.45 0.65 -15.96
C VAL A 125 -12.21 0.81 -15.12
N SER A 126 -11.74 -0.29 -14.52
CA SER A 126 -10.65 -0.30 -13.55
C SER A 126 -9.60 -1.33 -13.92
N ALA A 127 -8.39 -0.87 -14.24
CA ALA A 127 -7.21 -1.72 -14.42
C ALA A 127 -6.40 -1.70 -13.11
N LEU A 128 -6.59 -2.68 -12.24
CA LEU A 128 -5.98 -2.78 -10.89
C LEU A 128 -4.75 -3.70 -10.85
N GLY A 129 -4.60 -4.58 -11.84
CA GLY A 129 -3.50 -5.52 -11.95
C GLY A 129 -2.29 -4.99 -12.75
N SER A 130 -1.45 -5.91 -13.22
CA SER A 130 -0.30 -5.57 -14.07
C SER A 130 -0.60 -5.64 -15.57
N GLY A 131 -1.74 -6.21 -15.96
CA GLY A 131 -2.16 -6.33 -17.36
C GLY A 131 -2.73 -5.04 -17.91
N ASP A 132 -2.50 -4.78 -19.21
CA ASP A 132 -3.05 -3.62 -19.88
C ASP A 132 -4.57 -3.82 -20.13
N VAL A 133 -5.35 -2.75 -20.13
CA VAL A 133 -6.77 -2.75 -20.51
C VAL A 133 -6.96 -1.82 -21.69
N SER A 134 -7.43 -2.34 -22.81
CA SER A 134 -7.81 -1.54 -23.99
C SER A 134 -9.31 -1.63 -24.20
N LEU A 135 -9.98 -0.50 -24.34
CA LEU A 135 -11.41 -0.45 -24.64
C LEU A 135 -11.73 0.46 -25.81
N THR A 136 -12.73 0.06 -26.58
CA THR A 136 -13.29 0.81 -27.69
C THR A 136 -14.80 0.86 -27.52
N ALA A 137 -15.39 2.05 -27.63
CA ALA A 137 -16.83 2.22 -27.67
C ALA A 137 -17.19 3.41 -28.55
N SER A 138 -18.38 3.40 -29.12
CA SER A 138 -18.88 4.48 -29.97
C SER A 138 -19.20 5.77 -29.18
N THR A 139 -20.47 6.07 -28.92
CA THR A 139 -20.87 7.29 -28.21
C THR A 139 -21.22 6.97 -26.76
N ILE A 140 -20.61 7.66 -25.80
CA ILE A 140 -20.89 7.48 -24.36
C ILE A 140 -21.72 8.65 -23.85
N THR A 141 -22.90 8.35 -23.31
CA THR A 141 -23.91 9.30 -22.80
C THR A 141 -24.36 9.00 -21.36
N VAL A 142 -23.54 8.26 -20.60
CA VAL A 142 -23.82 7.96 -19.19
C VAL A 142 -23.75 9.21 -18.30
N ASP A 143 -24.36 9.17 -17.12
CA ASP A 143 -24.23 10.26 -16.15
C ASP A 143 -22.78 10.35 -15.62
N ASP A 144 -22.21 9.23 -15.14
CA ASP A 144 -20.87 9.19 -14.57
C ASP A 144 -19.94 8.22 -15.31
N LEU A 145 -18.80 8.72 -15.82
CA LEU A 145 -17.75 7.91 -16.45
C LEU A 145 -16.52 7.86 -15.55
N THR A 146 -16.17 6.67 -15.05
CA THR A 146 -14.97 6.46 -14.23
C THR A 146 -13.98 5.54 -14.94
N LEU A 147 -12.77 6.04 -15.17
CA LEU A 147 -11.66 5.29 -15.75
C LEU A 147 -10.50 5.29 -14.76
N SER A 148 -10.20 4.15 -14.15
CA SER A 148 -9.12 4.05 -13.17
C SER A 148 -8.05 3.04 -13.57
N SER A 149 -6.80 3.39 -13.31
CA SER A 149 -5.65 2.51 -13.50
C SER A 149 -4.75 2.58 -12.26
N GLN A 150 -4.54 1.42 -11.65
CA GLN A 150 -3.79 1.19 -10.42
C GLN A 150 -2.89 -0.03 -10.65
N GLY A 151 -1.63 0.04 -10.23
CA GLY A 151 -0.64 -1.01 -10.47
C GLY A 151 0.40 -0.58 -11.50
N SER A 152 0.70 -1.44 -12.47
CA SER A 152 1.71 -1.21 -13.50
C SER A 152 1.19 -1.35 -14.94
N GLY A 153 -0.06 -1.77 -15.13
CA GLY A 153 -0.67 -1.89 -16.44
C GLY A 153 -1.05 -0.53 -17.05
N ARG A 154 -1.32 -0.51 -18.35
CA ARG A 154 -1.84 0.65 -19.07
C ARG A 154 -3.33 0.52 -19.31
N LEU A 155 -4.09 1.57 -18.98
CA LEU A 155 -5.47 1.74 -19.45
C LEU A 155 -5.47 2.57 -20.74
N GLN A 156 -6.03 2.04 -21.82
CA GLN A 156 -6.26 2.75 -23.06
C GLN A 156 -7.75 2.74 -23.40
N ALA A 157 -8.37 3.92 -23.48
CA ALA A 157 -9.78 4.08 -23.82
C ALA A 157 -9.93 4.88 -25.10
N SER A 158 -10.66 4.35 -26.07
CA SER A 158 -10.99 5.01 -27.32
C SER A 158 -12.50 5.16 -27.45
N PHE A 159 -12.98 6.40 -27.55
CA PHE A 159 -14.39 6.72 -27.74
C PHE A 159 -14.60 7.51 -29.03
N SER A 160 -15.71 7.32 -29.74
CA SER A 160 -16.05 8.20 -30.86
C SER A 160 -16.51 9.57 -30.38
N GLU A 161 -17.38 9.61 -29.36
CA GLU A 161 -17.88 10.85 -28.73
C GLU A 161 -18.23 10.59 -27.25
N VAL A 162 -18.01 11.59 -26.39
CA VAL A 162 -18.30 11.52 -24.95
C VAL A 162 -19.20 12.69 -24.56
N LYS A 163 -20.35 12.42 -23.95
CA LYS A 163 -21.28 13.42 -23.42
C LYS A 163 -21.84 12.95 -22.08
N VAL A 164 -21.13 13.26 -21.00
CA VAL A 164 -21.45 12.77 -19.65
C VAL A 164 -21.65 13.94 -18.67
N LYS A 165 -22.23 13.72 -17.49
CA LYS A 165 -22.27 14.77 -16.46
C LYS A 165 -20.93 14.85 -15.75
N THR A 166 -20.44 13.72 -15.24
CA THR A 166 -19.14 13.66 -14.58
C THR A 166 -18.23 12.66 -15.28
N ALA A 167 -16.95 13.03 -15.41
CA ALA A 167 -15.90 12.15 -15.89
C ALA A 167 -14.74 12.18 -14.90
N SER A 168 -14.30 11.03 -14.43
CA SER A 168 -13.11 10.86 -13.61
C SER A 168 -12.11 9.94 -14.32
N VAL A 169 -10.87 10.41 -14.44
CA VAL A 169 -9.76 9.59 -14.92
C VAL A 169 -8.67 9.58 -13.87
N GLU A 170 -8.39 8.40 -13.34
CA GLU A 170 -7.53 8.20 -12.19
C GLU A 170 -6.37 7.27 -12.53
N VAL A 171 -5.16 7.70 -12.23
CA VAL A 171 -3.94 6.91 -12.37
C VAL A 171 -3.24 6.91 -11.02
N SER A 172 -2.87 5.73 -10.54
CA SER A 172 -2.11 5.57 -9.31
C SER A 172 -0.95 4.58 -9.48
N SER A 173 0.06 4.69 -8.61
CA SER A 173 1.30 3.91 -8.68
C SER A 173 2.13 4.19 -9.95
N SER A 174 2.39 3.18 -10.77
CA SER A 174 3.22 3.24 -11.98
C SER A 174 2.41 3.02 -13.27
N ALA A 175 1.08 2.98 -13.16
CA ALA A 175 0.18 2.74 -14.28
C ALA A 175 0.12 3.93 -15.24
N ASP A 176 -0.21 3.71 -16.51
CA ASP A 176 -0.43 4.78 -17.48
C ASP A 176 -1.89 4.79 -17.94
N ALA A 177 -2.47 5.97 -18.18
CA ALA A 177 -3.79 6.08 -18.81
C ALA A 177 -3.74 6.93 -20.08
N THR A 178 -4.31 6.39 -21.16
CA THR A 178 -4.48 7.07 -22.44
C THR A 178 -5.95 7.06 -22.82
N VAL A 179 -6.57 8.24 -22.88
CA VAL A 179 -7.97 8.40 -23.31
C VAL A 179 -8.00 9.18 -24.62
N ILE A 180 -8.58 8.59 -25.65
CA ILE A 180 -8.66 9.14 -27.00
C ILE A 180 -10.14 9.28 -27.36
N VAL A 181 -10.57 10.50 -27.65
CA VAL A 181 -11.92 10.77 -28.16
C VAL A 181 -11.81 11.23 -29.61
N GLU A 182 -12.45 10.55 -30.54
CA GLU A 182 -12.30 10.85 -31.98
C GLU A 182 -12.94 12.19 -32.35
N SER A 183 -14.15 12.46 -31.84
CA SER A 183 -14.90 13.68 -32.10
C SER A 183 -14.80 14.66 -30.92
N SER A 184 -15.86 14.80 -30.13
CA SER A 184 -15.94 15.79 -29.04
C SER A 184 -16.15 15.11 -27.69
N ALA A 185 -15.66 15.75 -26.63
CA ALA A 185 -15.88 15.33 -25.25
C ALA A 185 -16.54 16.48 -24.47
N ALA A 186 -17.79 16.32 -24.09
CA ALA A 186 -18.57 17.29 -23.31
C ALA A 186 -18.88 16.74 -21.92
N THR A 187 -18.55 17.50 -20.87
CA THR A 187 -18.76 17.12 -19.46
C THR A 187 -19.23 18.30 -18.61
N ASP A 188 -19.94 18.09 -17.51
CA ASP A 188 -20.14 19.17 -16.53
C ASP A 188 -18.92 19.29 -15.61
N SER A 189 -18.37 18.15 -15.16
CA SER A 189 -17.19 18.10 -14.30
C SER A 189 -16.20 17.04 -14.79
N LEU A 190 -14.99 17.46 -15.13
CA LEU A 190 -13.87 16.59 -15.49
C LEU A 190 -12.83 16.59 -14.36
N ALA A 191 -12.68 15.44 -13.70
CA ALA A 191 -11.68 15.19 -12.68
C ALA A 191 -10.55 14.32 -13.23
N VAL A 192 -9.31 14.76 -13.07
CA VAL A 192 -8.11 14.06 -13.51
C VAL A 192 -7.18 13.93 -12.31
N SER A 193 -6.89 12.70 -11.90
CA SER A 193 -6.03 12.42 -10.75
C SER A 193 -4.86 11.53 -11.16
N VAL A 194 -3.63 11.99 -10.91
CA VAL A 194 -2.41 11.20 -11.09
C VAL A 194 -1.64 11.15 -9.79
N GLN A 195 -1.47 9.96 -9.22
CA GLN A 195 -0.81 9.72 -7.94
C GLN A 195 0.29 8.66 -8.08
N GLY A 196 1.53 9.08 -8.34
CA GLY A 196 2.67 8.17 -8.52
C GLY A 196 3.62 8.60 -9.63
N SER A 197 4.25 7.64 -10.31
CA SER A 197 5.13 7.87 -11.47
C SER A 197 4.46 7.69 -12.83
N GLY A 198 3.27 7.10 -12.83
CA GLY A 198 2.42 6.91 -14.00
C GLY A 198 1.97 8.19 -14.70
N SER A 199 1.77 8.17 -16.02
CA SER A 199 1.36 9.34 -16.79
C SER A 199 -0.06 9.22 -17.34
N LEU A 200 -0.72 10.37 -17.51
CA LEU A 200 -2.08 10.45 -18.06
C LEU A 200 -2.13 11.37 -19.28
N CYS A 201 -2.73 10.86 -20.36
CA CYS A 201 -2.96 11.61 -21.58
C CYS A 201 -4.42 11.51 -22.00
N LEU A 202 -5.11 12.64 -22.16
CA LEU A 202 -6.47 12.73 -22.68
C LEU A 202 -6.50 13.67 -23.89
N THR A 203 -6.96 13.16 -25.03
CA THR A 203 -7.09 13.92 -26.28
C THR A 203 -8.48 13.79 -26.87
N ALA A 204 -8.94 14.84 -27.55
CA ALA A 204 -10.13 14.82 -28.40
C ALA A 204 -9.80 15.38 -29.79
N GLY A 205 -10.36 14.80 -30.85
CA GLY A 205 -10.14 15.29 -32.21
C GLY A 205 -10.69 16.69 -32.46
N SER A 206 -11.83 17.04 -31.84
CA SER A 206 -12.48 18.35 -31.95
C SER A 206 -12.21 19.25 -30.74
N SER A 207 -12.89 19.00 -29.61
CA SER A 207 -12.78 19.78 -28.37
C SER A 207 -13.08 18.93 -27.14
N ILE A 208 -12.48 19.31 -26.01
CA ILE A 208 -12.84 18.87 -24.66
C ILE A 208 -13.52 20.06 -23.95
N ASP A 209 -14.82 20.01 -23.77
CA ASP A 209 -15.62 21.08 -23.18
C ASP A 209 -16.12 20.65 -21.79
N THR A 210 -15.83 21.46 -20.76
CA THR A 210 -16.20 21.15 -19.37
C THR A 210 -16.59 22.38 -18.55
N ASN A 211 -17.57 22.32 -17.65
CA ASN A 211 -17.83 23.46 -16.77
C ASN A 211 -16.74 23.57 -15.69
N GLN A 212 -16.39 22.44 -15.07
CA GLN A 212 -15.39 22.36 -14.00
C GLN A 212 -14.28 21.39 -14.34
N LEU A 213 -13.04 21.88 -14.42
CA LEU A 213 -11.84 21.07 -14.61
C LEU A 213 -11.07 20.96 -13.29
N ASN A 214 -10.90 19.76 -12.76
CA ASN A 214 -10.13 19.53 -11.55
C ASN A 214 -8.96 18.58 -11.82
N ILE A 215 -7.73 19.07 -11.70
CA ILE A 215 -6.52 18.27 -11.90
C ILE A 215 -5.77 18.15 -10.58
N LYS A 216 -5.62 16.93 -10.08
CA LYS A 216 -4.81 16.60 -8.91
C LYS A 216 -3.64 15.74 -9.32
N LYS A 217 -2.42 16.23 -9.14
CA LYS A 217 -1.21 15.50 -9.50
C LYS A 217 -0.28 15.42 -8.30
N ILE A 218 0.12 14.22 -7.92
CA ILE A 218 1.05 13.94 -6.81
C ILE A 218 2.06 12.90 -7.28
N GLY A 219 3.36 13.21 -7.25
CA GLY A 219 4.41 12.26 -7.64
C GLY A 219 5.24 12.75 -8.82
N ALA A 220 5.74 11.82 -9.64
CA ALA A 220 6.67 12.05 -10.75
C ALA A 220 6.03 12.10 -12.15
N GLY A 221 4.80 11.57 -12.28
CA GLY A 221 4.11 11.42 -13.56
C GLY A 221 3.71 12.72 -14.24
N ASP A 222 3.39 12.66 -15.52
CA ASP A 222 2.95 13.79 -16.32
C ASP A 222 1.43 13.73 -16.62
N VAL A 223 0.80 14.89 -16.77
CA VAL A 223 -0.61 15.02 -17.17
C VAL A 223 -0.68 15.87 -18.43
N SER A 224 -1.42 15.39 -19.43
CA SER A 224 -1.63 16.08 -20.70
C SER A 224 -3.10 16.07 -21.10
N LEU A 225 -3.70 17.25 -21.29
CA LEU A 225 -5.08 17.43 -21.78
C LEU A 225 -5.09 18.35 -23.01
N GLY A 226 -5.64 17.89 -24.14
CA GLY A 226 -5.79 18.73 -25.34
C GLY A 226 -5.64 17.96 -26.65
N PRO A 227 -5.68 18.63 -27.81
CA PRO A 227 -5.09 19.96 -28.04
C PRO A 227 -6.05 21.15 -28.00
N ARG A 228 -7.38 20.94 -27.91
CA ARG A 228 -8.39 21.99 -27.94
C ARG A 228 -9.51 21.71 -26.94
N GLY A 229 -10.07 22.76 -26.35
CA GLY A 229 -11.20 22.65 -25.42
C GLY A 229 -11.58 23.97 -24.76
N SER A 230 -12.68 23.98 -24.02
CA SER A 230 -13.14 25.15 -23.26
C SER A 230 -13.58 24.77 -21.85
N CYS A 231 -13.36 25.68 -20.89
CA CYS A 231 -13.89 25.50 -19.54
C CYS A 231 -14.32 26.78 -18.81
N GLN A 232 -15.21 26.67 -17.81
CA GLN A 232 -15.55 27.81 -16.95
C GLN A 232 -14.50 27.97 -15.86
N ASP A 233 -14.35 26.98 -14.99
CA ASP A 233 -13.46 27.04 -13.84
C ASP A 233 -12.49 25.85 -13.83
N ALA A 234 -11.20 26.11 -13.68
CA ALA A 234 -10.18 25.09 -13.51
C ALA A 234 -9.47 25.22 -12.16
N LYS A 235 -9.32 24.10 -11.46
CA LYS A 235 -8.52 23.97 -10.24
C LYS A 235 -7.44 22.93 -10.45
N LEU A 236 -6.18 23.34 -10.31
CA LEU A 236 -5.02 22.46 -10.47
C LEU A 236 -4.25 22.42 -9.16
N SER A 237 -4.04 21.24 -8.60
CA SER A 237 -3.20 21.01 -7.42
C SER A 237 -2.10 20.02 -7.77
N THR A 238 -0.86 20.47 -7.77
CA THR A 238 0.29 19.70 -8.22
C THR A 238 1.35 19.62 -7.13
N THR A 239 1.82 18.40 -6.83
CA THR A 239 2.86 18.15 -5.82
C THR A 239 3.91 17.19 -6.37
N GLY A 240 5.19 17.57 -6.29
CA GLY A 240 6.32 16.74 -6.76
C GLY A 240 6.84 17.09 -8.17
N PRO A 241 7.85 16.36 -8.67
CA PRO A 241 8.46 16.59 -9.99
C PRO A 241 7.56 16.12 -11.14
N GLY A 242 7.57 16.75 -12.32
CA GLY A 242 6.70 16.36 -13.44
C GLY A 242 5.89 17.55 -13.97
N THR A 243 5.22 17.35 -15.10
CA THR A 243 4.59 18.41 -15.87
C THR A 243 3.09 18.19 -15.96
N VAL A 244 2.33 19.26 -15.73
CA VAL A 244 0.90 19.30 -16.05
C VAL A 244 0.70 20.26 -17.21
N ASP A 245 0.26 19.73 -18.34
CA ASP A 245 -0.10 20.48 -19.52
C ASP A 245 -1.62 20.43 -19.74
N ALA A 246 -2.27 21.53 -19.39
CA ALA A 246 -3.66 21.82 -19.70
C ALA A 246 -3.76 23.06 -20.59
N GLY A 247 -2.68 23.41 -21.31
CA GLY A 247 -2.62 24.62 -22.15
C GLY A 247 -3.54 24.57 -23.37
N GLY A 248 -4.02 23.39 -23.77
CA GLY A 248 -4.98 23.22 -24.86
C GLY A 248 -6.44 23.47 -24.46
N ILE A 249 -6.75 23.61 -23.16
CA ILE A 249 -8.10 23.82 -22.65
C ILE A 249 -8.25 25.28 -22.20
N GLN A 250 -9.05 26.06 -22.93
CA GLN A 250 -9.24 27.47 -22.64
C GLN A 250 -10.27 27.68 -21.53
N CYS A 251 -9.81 28.08 -20.34
CA CYS A 251 -10.66 28.27 -19.18
C CYS A 251 -10.93 29.75 -18.88
N LYS A 252 -12.09 30.08 -18.28
CA LYS A 252 -12.41 31.45 -17.85
C LYS A 252 -11.65 31.82 -16.58
N ASN A 253 -11.73 31.00 -15.54
CA ASN A 253 -10.98 31.18 -14.30
C ASN A 253 -10.09 29.96 -14.06
N VAL A 254 -8.83 30.18 -13.68
CA VAL A 254 -7.88 29.12 -13.38
C VAL A 254 -7.22 29.39 -12.04
N ASN A 255 -7.26 28.42 -11.15
CA ASN A 255 -6.54 28.43 -9.88
C ASN A 255 -5.50 27.30 -9.85
N VAL A 256 -4.24 27.63 -9.60
CA VAL A 256 -3.12 26.68 -9.56
C VAL A 256 -2.40 26.70 -8.22
N ASP A 257 -2.36 25.56 -7.56
CA ASP A 257 -1.50 25.29 -6.41
C ASP A 257 -0.36 24.37 -6.86
N LEU A 258 0.87 24.88 -6.93
CA LEU A 258 2.06 24.14 -7.34
C LEU A 258 3.05 24.01 -6.19
N LEU A 259 3.23 22.79 -5.69
CA LEU A 259 4.14 22.43 -4.60
C LEU A 259 5.29 21.53 -5.13
N GLY A 260 6.39 22.11 -5.57
CA GLY A 260 7.59 21.36 -5.97
C GLY A 260 8.38 21.96 -7.12
N ASN A 261 9.03 21.09 -7.89
CA ASN A 261 9.94 21.46 -8.98
C ASN A 261 9.31 21.22 -10.37
N GLY A 262 8.01 20.97 -10.44
CA GLY A 262 7.28 20.69 -11.67
C GLY A 262 6.93 21.93 -12.50
N ASN A 263 6.50 21.74 -13.74
CA ASN A 263 5.99 22.81 -14.59
C ASN A 263 4.48 22.65 -14.80
N VAL A 264 3.75 23.76 -14.78
CA VAL A 264 2.32 23.78 -15.06
C VAL A 264 2.06 24.75 -16.21
N VAL A 265 1.37 24.28 -17.25
CA VAL A 265 0.95 25.07 -18.40
C VAL A 265 -0.58 25.09 -18.44
N VAL A 266 -1.17 26.28 -18.46
CA VAL A 266 -2.63 26.49 -18.47
C VAL A 266 -3.02 27.55 -19.49
N GLN A 267 -4.31 27.66 -19.83
CA GLN A 267 -4.84 28.75 -20.62
C GLN A 267 -6.04 29.40 -19.92
N ALA A 268 -5.87 30.66 -19.49
CA ALA A 268 -6.90 31.43 -18.79
C ALA A 268 -7.30 32.67 -19.61
N THR A 269 -8.59 32.99 -19.67
CA THR A 269 -9.10 34.20 -20.37
C THR A 269 -9.56 35.31 -19.42
N GLY A 270 -10.06 34.93 -18.24
CA GLY A 270 -10.51 35.84 -17.18
C GLY A 270 -9.45 36.02 -16.12
N THR A 271 -9.43 35.13 -15.14
CA THR A 271 -8.53 35.20 -13.98
C THR A 271 -7.56 34.02 -13.98
N LEU A 272 -6.28 34.29 -13.72
CA LEU A 272 -5.28 33.28 -13.41
C LEU A 272 -4.75 33.55 -12.01
N SER A 273 -5.09 32.67 -11.08
CA SER A 273 -4.60 32.67 -9.71
C SER A 273 -3.58 31.55 -9.53
N GLY A 274 -2.42 31.82 -8.94
CA GLY A 274 -1.38 30.80 -8.84
C GLY A 274 -0.43 30.94 -7.65
N ASP A 275 -0.46 29.97 -6.74
CA ASP A 275 0.50 29.86 -5.65
C ASP A 275 1.58 28.80 -6.03
N VAL A 276 2.81 29.24 -6.26
CA VAL A 276 3.94 28.38 -6.64
C VAL A 276 4.98 28.32 -5.51
N TYR A 277 5.11 27.15 -4.88
CA TYR A 277 6.10 26.87 -3.85
C TYR A 277 7.14 25.86 -4.36
N GLY A 278 8.39 26.31 -4.51
CA GLY A 278 9.51 25.46 -4.94
C GLY A 278 10.28 26.10 -6.10
N SER A 279 10.93 25.26 -6.92
CA SER A 279 11.62 25.73 -8.13
C SER A 279 10.82 25.49 -9.42
N GLY A 280 9.53 25.17 -9.29
CA GLY A 280 8.64 24.96 -10.43
C GLY A 280 8.23 26.26 -11.12
N HIS A 281 7.65 26.13 -12.31
CA HIS A 281 7.18 27.28 -13.10
C HIS A 281 5.72 27.12 -13.51
N LEU A 282 4.91 28.14 -13.21
CA LEU A 282 3.58 28.33 -13.79
C LEU A 282 3.70 29.15 -15.09
N LYS A 283 3.14 28.64 -16.18
CA LYS A 283 3.15 29.25 -17.50
C LYS A 283 1.72 29.33 -18.03
N TYR A 284 1.44 30.34 -18.85
CA TYR A 284 0.17 30.43 -19.55
C TYR A 284 0.37 30.41 -21.08
N TYR A 285 -0.59 29.84 -21.77
CA TYR A 285 -0.64 29.76 -23.22
C TYR A 285 -1.65 30.77 -23.81
N GLY A 286 -1.33 31.31 -24.99
CA GLY A 286 -2.19 32.27 -25.70
C GLY A 286 -2.10 33.70 -25.17
N ASN A 287 -3.19 34.45 -25.31
CA ASN A 287 -3.28 35.83 -24.83
C ASN A 287 -3.19 35.88 -23.30
N ALA A 288 -2.64 36.96 -22.76
CA ALA A 288 -2.62 37.16 -21.31
C ALA A 288 -4.05 37.25 -20.74
N PRO A 289 -4.32 36.62 -19.57
CA PRO A 289 -5.61 36.74 -18.90
C PRO A 289 -5.87 38.17 -18.41
N LYS A 290 -7.15 38.51 -18.17
CA LYS A 290 -7.56 39.85 -17.71
C LYS A 290 -6.99 40.22 -16.34
N SER A 291 -6.83 39.24 -15.46
CA SER A 291 -6.17 39.40 -14.16
C SER A 291 -5.22 38.24 -13.88
N ILE A 292 -4.06 38.55 -13.30
CA ILE A 292 -3.13 37.57 -12.74
C ILE A 292 -2.93 37.96 -11.28
N ASP A 293 -3.43 37.12 -10.39
CA ASP A 293 -3.44 37.37 -8.95
C ASP A 293 -2.74 36.23 -8.20
N ASN A 294 -2.25 36.50 -6.99
CA ASN A 294 -1.72 35.49 -6.08
C ASN A 294 -2.57 35.50 -4.80
N VAL A 295 -2.87 34.33 -4.24
CA VAL A 295 -3.81 34.24 -3.10
C VAL A 295 -3.09 34.42 -1.76
N ASN A 296 -1.78 34.07 -1.64
CA ASN A 296 -1.08 34.10 -0.35
C ASN A 296 0.40 34.58 -0.39
N TYR A 297 0.66 35.75 0.22
CA TYR A 297 1.93 36.36 0.73
C TYR A 297 3.29 36.18 -0.01
N MET A 298 3.85 37.35 -0.37
CA MET A 298 5.28 37.72 -0.63
C MET A 298 6.07 37.02 -1.75
N GLY A 299 5.69 37.32 -2.99
CA GLY A 299 6.60 37.24 -4.14
C GLY A 299 5.84 37.12 -5.46
N LEU A 300 6.16 37.97 -6.45
CA LEU A 300 5.56 37.87 -7.79
C LEU A 300 6.00 36.55 -8.44
N VAL A 301 5.05 35.62 -8.58
CA VAL A 301 5.18 34.54 -9.55
C VAL A 301 4.98 35.21 -10.91
N THR A 302 6.04 35.35 -11.70
CA THR A 302 5.92 35.79 -13.09
C THR A 302 5.43 34.61 -13.92
N ALA A 303 4.11 34.45 -14.03
CA ALA A 303 3.54 33.56 -15.02
C ALA A 303 4.09 34.01 -16.39
N SER A 304 4.81 33.12 -17.07
CA SER A 304 5.55 33.48 -18.28
C SER A 304 4.79 33.00 -19.53
N PRO A 305 4.69 33.83 -20.58
CA PRO A 305 4.09 33.40 -21.84
C PRO A 305 4.97 32.36 -22.54
N VAL A 306 4.35 31.37 -23.20
CA VAL A 306 5.04 30.37 -24.03
C VAL A 306 4.88 30.74 -25.51
N SER A 307 5.98 30.82 -26.27
CA SER A 307 5.97 31.47 -27.60
C SER A 307 5.45 30.63 -28.76
N SER A 308 5.43 29.29 -28.68
CA SER A 308 4.82 28.41 -29.69
C SER A 308 5.16 26.95 -29.39
N ALA A 309 4.16 26.07 -29.47
CA ALA A 309 4.29 24.61 -29.47
C ALA A 309 4.95 24.00 -28.23
N TYR A 310 4.26 24.05 -27.09
CA TYR A 310 4.23 22.84 -26.27
C TYR A 310 2.95 22.11 -26.67
N HIS A 311 3.09 21.24 -27.68
CA HIS A 311 2.12 20.17 -27.87
C HIS A 311 2.52 19.11 -26.84
N PRO A 312 1.59 18.61 -26.03
CA PRO A 312 1.86 17.35 -25.39
C PRO A 312 2.24 16.37 -26.49
N SER A 313 3.24 15.51 -26.25
CA SER A 313 3.50 14.37 -27.12
C SER A 313 2.15 13.69 -27.35
N GLY A 314 1.56 13.86 -28.54
CA GLY A 314 0.17 13.49 -28.78
C GLY A 314 -0.06 12.08 -28.29
N CYS A 315 -1.17 11.85 -27.59
CA CYS A 315 -1.48 10.54 -27.02
C CYS A 315 -1.35 9.50 -28.14
N THR A 316 -0.27 8.70 -28.10
CA THR A 316 -0.04 7.67 -29.10
C THR A 316 -0.77 6.43 -28.64
N ALA A 317 -1.80 6.05 -29.38
CA ALA A 317 -2.37 4.73 -29.27
C ALA A 317 -1.24 3.71 -29.51
N LYS A 318 -0.92 2.88 -28.52
CA LYS A 318 -0.05 1.73 -28.77
C LYS A 318 -0.90 0.63 -29.37
N GLN A 319 -0.37 -0.06 -30.38
CA GLN A 319 -1.04 -1.24 -30.92
C GLN A 319 -1.04 -2.32 -29.84
N PHE A 320 -2.23 -2.76 -29.49
CA PHE A 320 -2.46 -3.86 -28.57
C PHE A 320 -2.30 -5.18 -29.34
N PRO A 321 -1.45 -6.12 -28.88
CA PRO A 321 -1.18 -7.35 -29.60
C PRO A 321 -2.23 -8.42 -29.26
N LEU A 322 -3.49 -8.22 -29.64
CA LEU A 322 -4.49 -9.27 -29.61
C LEU A 322 -5.18 -9.32 -30.96
N LYS A 323 -4.65 -10.16 -31.86
CA LYS A 323 -5.44 -10.60 -33.01
C LYS A 323 -6.55 -11.49 -32.48
N PRO A 324 -7.81 -11.30 -32.90
CA PRO A 324 -8.80 -12.36 -32.83
C PRO A 324 -8.19 -13.61 -33.45
N THR A 325 -8.46 -14.78 -32.88
CA THR A 325 -8.07 -16.05 -33.49
C THR A 325 -8.83 -16.15 -34.82
N ASP A 326 -8.21 -15.70 -35.92
CA ASP A 326 -8.84 -15.61 -37.23
C ASP A 326 -9.37 -17.00 -37.63
N THR A 327 -10.68 -17.09 -37.83
CA THR A 327 -11.32 -18.12 -38.66
C THR A 327 -10.66 -18.09 -40.04
N VAL A 328 -10.20 -19.26 -40.48
CA VAL A 328 -9.50 -19.48 -41.75
C VAL A 328 -10.42 -19.14 -42.92
N GLU A 329 -10.18 -18.03 -43.62
CA GLU A 329 -10.60 -17.86 -45.01
C GLU A 329 -9.37 -17.80 -45.92
N ALA A 330 -9.35 -18.73 -46.86
CA ALA A 330 -8.28 -18.91 -47.84
C ALA A 330 -8.47 -17.97 -49.04
N SER A 331 -7.43 -17.19 -49.40
CA SER A 331 -7.10 -16.95 -50.81
C SER A 331 -5.73 -16.28 -51.04
N SER A 332 -4.86 -17.03 -51.72
CA SER A 332 -3.95 -16.67 -52.83
C SER A 332 -2.99 -15.46 -52.78
N SER A 333 -1.70 -15.80 -52.66
CA SER A 333 -0.54 -15.36 -53.47
C SER A 333 -0.39 -13.88 -53.90
N SER A 334 0.75 -13.26 -53.56
CA SER A 334 1.95 -13.22 -54.44
C SER A 334 3.04 -12.28 -53.92
N GLY A 335 4.30 -12.73 -53.98
CA GLY A 335 5.40 -11.89 -54.48
C GLY A 335 6.32 -11.17 -53.48
N GLY A 336 7.36 -11.87 -53.03
CA GLY A 336 8.76 -11.44 -53.25
C GLY A 336 9.43 -10.49 -52.24
N GLY A 337 10.58 -10.92 -51.71
CA GLY A 337 11.63 -9.99 -51.24
C GLY A 337 12.33 -10.36 -49.92
N SER A 338 13.22 -11.35 -50.00
CA SER A 338 14.35 -11.68 -49.09
C SER A 338 15.20 -10.44 -48.68
N VAL A 339 16.00 -10.34 -47.61
CA VAL A 339 16.98 -11.21 -46.89
C VAL A 339 17.26 -10.48 -45.55
N GLY A 340 17.22 -11.11 -44.37
CA GLY A 340 18.34 -11.78 -43.65
C GLY A 340 19.04 -10.78 -42.68
N GLU A 341 19.55 -11.10 -41.49
CA GLU A 341 19.94 -12.32 -40.76
C GLU A 341 19.86 -11.95 -39.26
N GLU A 342 19.19 -12.71 -38.39
CA GLU A 342 19.66 -13.88 -37.64
C GLU A 342 20.72 -13.59 -36.56
N PHE A 343 20.33 -13.73 -35.29
CA PHE A 343 21.18 -14.32 -34.25
C PHE A 343 20.31 -15.13 -33.28
N SER A 344 20.51 -16.45 -33.32
CA SER A 344 19.90 -17.49 -32.51
C SER A 344 20.71 -17.73 -31.22
N TYR A 345 20.02 -17.97 -30.11
CA TYR A 345 20.54 -18.80 -29.02
C TYR A 345 19.48 -19.85 -28.64
N HIS A 346 19.78 -21.10 -28.98
CA HIS A 346 19.12 -22.30 -28.45
C HIS A 346 19.68 -22.61 -27.06
N VAL A 347 18.82 -22.76 -26.05
CA VAL A 347 19.18 -23.41 -24.77
C VAL A 347 18.26 -24.61 -24.59
N THR A 348 18.83 -25.81 -24.72
CA THR A 348 18.20 -27.07 -24.36
C THR A 348 18.32 -27.29 -22.85
N ILE A 349 17.19 -27.46 -22.16
CA ILE A 349 17.13 -27.79 -20.73
C ILE A 349 17.26 -29.30 -20.56
N ASP A 350 18.32 -29.74 -19.87
CA ASP A 350 18.61 -31.13 -19.54
C ASP A 350 17.94 -31.55 -18.20
N GLN A 351 17.36 -32.76 -18.17
CA GLN A 351 16.48 -33.28 -17.10
C GLN A 351 17.22 -33.90 -15.89
N SER A 352 18.51 -33.63 -15.71
CA SER A 352 19.35 -34.31 -14.70
C SER A 352 19.35 -33.67 -13.29
N ASN A 353 18.64 -32.56 -13.06
CA ASN A 353 18.73 -31.76 -11.81
C ASN A 353 17.61 -31.97 -10.75
N ILE A 354 16.56 -32.75 -11.03
CA ILE A 354 15.40 -32.86 -10.12
C ILE A 354 15.73 -33.70 -8.87
N VAL A 355 16.58 -34.72 -8.98
CA VAL A 355 16.94 -35.61 -7.86
C VAL A 355 17.82 -34.89 -6.83
N TYR A 356 18.71 -34.00 -7.29
CA TYR A 356 19.57 -33.21 -6.40
C TYR A 356 18.80 -32.12 -5.66
N LEU A 357 17.79 -31.50 -6.29
CA LEU A 357 16.93 -30.51 -5.64
C LEU A 357 16.09 -31.14 -4.51
N ALA A 358 15.52 -32.32 -4.74
CA ALA A 358 14.74 -33.04 -3.73
C ALA A 358 15.59 -33.43 -2.51
N ALA A 359 16.84 -33.85 -2.72
CA ALA A 359 17.77 -34.19 -1.64
C ALA A 359 18.15 -32.96 -0.78
N VAL A 360 18.32 -31.79 -1.41
CA VAL A 360 18.62 -30.53 -0.72
C VAL A 360 17.41 -30.06 0.10
N VAL A 361 16.20 -30.10 -0.46
CA VAL A 361 14.96 -29.75 0.26
C VAL A 361 14.75 -30.66 1.48
N PHE A 362 15.03 -31.96 1.34
CA PHE A 362 14.93 -32.92 2.45
C PHE A 362 15.96 -32.65 3.57
N LEU A 363 17.19 -32.26 3.21
CA LEU A 363 18.23 -31.89 4.19
C LEU A 363 17.94 -30.56 4.90
N VAL A 364 17.36 -29.58 4.19
CA VAL A 364 16.93 -28.31 4.79
C VAL A 364 15.77 -28.54 5.76
N ALA A 365 14.82 -29.41 5.42
CA ALA A 365 13.73 -29.79 6.32
C ALA A 365 14.23 -30.47 7.60
N LEU A 366 15.25 -31.34 7.51
CA LEU A 366 15.89 -31.96 8.68
C LEU A 366 16.65 -30.94 9.54
N ALA A 367 17.32 -29.96 8.93
CA ALA A 367 18.02 -28.90 9.66
C ALA A 367 17.05 -27.96 10.38
N LEU A 368 15.93 -27.58 9.74
CA LEU A 368 14.88 -26.77 10.36
C LEU A 368 14.19 -27.52 11.50
N ARG A 369 13.91 -28.82 11.31
CA ARG A 369 13.37 -29.68 12.36
C ARG A 369 14.32 -29.80 13.55
N TRP A 370 15.62 -29.99 13.31
CA TRP A 370 16.64 -30.04 14.37
C TRP A 370 16.79 -28.71 15.12
N PHE A 371 16.68 -27.58 14.41
CA PHE A 371 16.74 -26.24 15.02
C PHE A 371 15.50 -25.91 15.86
N ASN A 372 14.34 -26.47 15.49
CA ASN A 372 13.12 -26.31 16.26
C ASN A 372 13.12 -27.20 17.53
N GLU A 373 13.68 -28.40 17.41
CA GLU A 373 13.81 -29.38 18.50
C GLU A 373 14.90 -29.00 19.53
N SER A 374 15.90 -28.19 19.12
CA SER A 374 16.92 -27.64 20.02
C SER A 374 16.43 -26.45 20.86
N ARG A 375 15.57 -25.58 20.31
CA ARG A 375 14.90 -24.52 21.09
C ARG A 375 13.95 -25.07 22.15
N ARG A 376 13.36 -26.25 21.88
CA ARG A 376 12.47 -26.92 22.83
C ARG A 376 13.22 -27.47 24.05
N ARG A 377 14.42 -28.05 23.86
CA ARG A 377 15.28 -28.51 24.98
C ARG A 377 15.84 -27.37 25.82
N ALA A 378 16.14 -26.22 25.21
CA ALA A 378 16.63 -25.04 25.94
C ALA A 378 15.58 -24.42 26.89
N ARG A 379 14.27 -24.66 26.64
CA ARG A 379 13.18 -24.22 27.54
C ARG A 379 12.87 -25.22 28.65
N GLU A 380 13.21 -26.50 28.48
CA GLU A 380 13.01 -27.55 29.49
C GLU A 380 14.11 -27.54 30.57
N GLU A 381 15.32 -27.05 30.26
CA GLU A 381 16.43 -26.94 31.23
C GLU A 381 16.30 -25.76 32.24
N GLN A 382 15.37 -24.81 32.03
CA GLN A 382 15.11 -23.71 32.98
C GLN A 382 14.08 -24.03 34.08
N ARG A 383 13.52 -25.25 34.13
CA ARG A 383 12.46 -25.64 35.08
C ARG A 383 12.85 -26.66 36.16
N GLN A 384 14.13 -26.91 36.42
CA GLN A 384 14.52 -27.79 37.54
C GLN A 384 14.98 -27.01 38.79
N PRO A 385 14.40 -27.26 39.98
CA PRO A 385 14.90 -26.70 41.22
C PRO A 385 16.21 -27.39 41.67
N LEU A 386 17.15 -26.57 42.11
CA LEU A 386 18.49 -26.92 42.59
C LEU A 386 18.43 -27.88 43.80
N LEU A 387 18.88 -29.13 43.60
CA LEU A 387 19.36 -29.99 44.69
C LEU A 387 20.82 -30.38 44.45
N ARG A 388 21.58 -30.25 45.53
CA ARG A 388 23.04 -30.17 45.63
C ARG A 388 23.64 -31.54 45.95
N THR A 389 24.61 -32.04 45.17
CA THR A 389 25.69 -32.95 45.64
C THR A 389 26.85 -33.06 44.63
N GLY A 390 28.07 -33.30 45.16
CA GLY A 390 29.39 -33.12 44.53
C GLY A 390 29.91 -34.19 43.55
N PRO A 391 31.24 -34.23 43.29
CA PRO A 391 31.76 -34.47 41.94
C PRO A 391 32.39 -35.87 41.73
N SER A 392 32.32 -36.40 40.50
CA SER A 392 33.35 -37.31 39.97
C SER A 392 33.26 -37.51 38.45
N SER A 393 34.41 -37.31 37.81
CA SER A 393 34.98 -37.90 36.59
C SER A 393 34.18 -38.86 35.67
N SER A 394 34.43 -38.65 34.37
CA SER A 394 34.73 -39.66 33.32
C SER A 394 33.73 -39.85 32.17
N THR A 395 34.17 -39.38 30.99
CA THR A 395 34.38 -40.14 29.75
C THR A 395 33.23 -40.93 29.09
N ARG A 396 32.77 -40.38 27.96
CA ARG A 396 32.35 -41.02 26.69
C ARG A 396 31.40 -42.24 26.68
N ALA A 397 30.23 -41.95 26.12
CA ALA A 397 29.72 -42.46 24.82
C ALA A 397 28.97 -43.81 24.74
N ASN A 398 27.92 -43.73 23.91
CA ASN A 398 27.18 -44.81 23.22
C ASN A 398 26.19 -45.56 24.13
N LEU A 399 25.00 -46.01 23.69
CA LEU A 399 24.52 -46.40 22.37
C LEU A 399 22.99 -46.58 22.45
N VAL A 400 22.30 -46.31 21.33
CA VAL A 400 21.09 -47.00 20.82
C VAL A 400 19.77 -46.97 21.63
N MET A 401 18.86 -46.21 21.02
CA MET A 401 17.42 -46.19 21.15
C MET A 401 16.80 -47.47 20.58
N LYS A 402 15.85 -48.12 21.28
CA LYS A 402 14.68 -48.78 20.64
C LYS A 402 13.59 -49.27 21.62
N TYR A 403 12.36 -48.89 21.25
CA TYR A 403 11.03 -49.53 21.42
C TYR A 403 10.19 -49.44 22.72
N SER A 404 9.09 -48.69 22.58
CA SER A 404 7.67 -49.13 22.66
C SER A 404 6.88 -49.13 23.97
N SER A 405 5.58 -48.87 23.79
CA SER A 405 4.40 -49.12 24.67
C SER A 405 4.11 -48.06 25.75
N LEU A 406 3.05 -47.26 25.59
CA LEU A 406 1.62 -47.48 25.92
C LEU A 406 1.26 -47.28 27.41
N THR A 407 0.49 -46.21 27.65
CA THR A 407 -0.56 -46.02 28.67
C THR A 407 -0.22 -46.10 30.17
N THR A 408 -0.36 -44.97 30.86
CA THR A 408 -1.11 -44.89 32.13
C THR A 408 -1.56 -43.46 32.38
N ALA A 409 -2.87 -43.26 32.42
CA ALA A 409 -3.52 -42.07 32.94
C ALA A 409 -3.75 -42.23 34.45
N LEU A 410 -3.93 -41.08 35.11
CA LEU A 410 -4.78 -40.84 36.29
C LEU A 410 -4.07 -40.55 37.62
N ALA A 411 -4.55 -39.45 38.22
CA ALA A 411 -4.48 -39.00 39.61
C ALA A 411 -3.23 -38.23 40.03
N ILE A 412 -3.24 -36.89 39.85
CA ILE A 412 -3.34 -35.92 40.96
C ILE A 412 -4.11 -34.69 40.45
N ALA A 413 -5.43 -34.69 40.63
CA ALA A 413 -6.20 -33.45 40.77
C ALA A 413 -6.28 -33.16 42.28
N LEU A 414 -6.31 -31.88 42.64
CA LEU A 414 -6.31 -31.29 43.99
C LEU A 414 -4.94 -30.79 44.49
N SER A 415 -4.36 -29.85 43.75
CA SER A 415 -3.80 -28.64 44.36
C SER A 415 -4.36 -27.46 43.58
N GLN A 416 -5.02 -26.56 44.30
CA GLN A 416 -5.66 -25.34 43.80
C GLN A 416 -4.78 -24.67 42.74
N SER A 417 -5.28 -24.60 41.50
CA SER A 417 -4.73 -23.72 40.48
C SER A 417 -4.90 -22.30 41.00
N VAL A 418 -3.79 -21.58 41.09
CA VAL A 418 -3.78 -20.12 41.01
C VAL A 418 -4.63 -19.77 39.79
N VAL A 419 -5.67 -18.96 39.99
CA VAL A 419 -6.52 -18.46 38.91
C VAL A 419 -5.65 -17.47 38.14
N ASP A 420 -5.11 -17.91 37.01
CA ASP A 420 -4.64 -16.99 35.97
C ASP A 420 -5.91 -16.36 35.40
N GLY A 421 -6.09 -15.05 35.56
CA GLY A 421 -7.22 -14.32 34.99
C GLY A 421 -7.16 -14.42 33.46
N VAL A 422 -8.27 -14.84 32.86
CA VAL A 422 -8.39 -15.08 31.41
C VAL A 422 -9.38 -14.05 30.88
N LEU A 423 -8.94 -13.13 30.03
CA LEU A 423 -9.87 -12.25 29.32
C LEU A 423 -10.85 -13.12 28.54
N SER A 424 -12.13 -12.72 28.53
CA SER A 424 -13.16 -13.43 27.78
C SER A 424 -14.00 -12.46 26.95
N VAL A 425 -14.46 -12.90 25.78
CA VAL A 425 -15.25 -12.07 24.87
C VAL A 425 -16.67 -12.57 24.83
N THR A 426 -17.62 -11.65 24.97
CA THR A 426 -19.04 -11.87 24.70
C THR A 426 -19.49 -10.91 23.61
N SER A 427 -20.44 -11.31 22.76
CA SER A 427 -20.99 -10.44 21.73
C SER A 427 -22.50 -10.30 21.91
N ALA A 428 -23.01 -9.08 21.72
CA ALA A 428 -24.45 -8.86 21.55
C ALA A 428 -24.86 -9.14 20.09
N ASP A 429 -26.12 -9.52 19.89
CA ASP A 429 -26.70 -9.61 18.55
C ASP A 429 -26.69 -8.22 17.88
N ALA A 430 -26.48 -8.19 16.57
CA ALA A 430 -26.48 -6.95 15.81
C ALA A 430 -27.88 -6.32 15.84
N ALA A 431 -27.96 -5.05 16.22
CA ALA A 431 -29.22 -4.32 16.31
C ALA A 431 -29.17 -3.06 15.44
N HIS A 432 -30.33 -2.66 14.90
CA HIS A 432 -30.45 -1.35 14.26
C HIS A 432 -30.35 -0.26 15.32
N THR A 433 -29.47 0.71 15.09
CA THR A 433 -29.52 2.00 15.79
C THR A 433 -30.57 2.89 15.11
N ASN A 434 -30.94 4.03 15.71
CA ASN A 434 -31.83 4.99 15.04
C ASN A 434 -31.13 5.56 13.78
N GLY A 435 -31.20 4.85 12.65
CA GLY A 435 -30.49 5.14 11.41
C GLY A 435 -30.32 3.91 10.51
N PRO A 436 -29.64 4.04 9.35
CA PRO A 436 -29.47 2.94 8.38
C PRO A 436 -28.40 1.91 8.79
N PHE A 437 -27.72 2.09 9.93
CA PHE A 437 -26.59 1.25 10.36
C PHE A 437 -27.00 0.19 11.39
N LEU A 438 -26.45 -1.01 11.20
CA LEU A 438 -26.41 -2.06 12.20
C LEU A 438 -25.22 -1.82 13.12
N GLU A 439 -25.46 -1.93 14.42
CA GLU A 439 -24.42 -1.87 15.45
C GLU A 439 -24.25 -3.24 16.07
N LYS A 440 -22.99 -3.68 16.18
CA LYS A 440 -22.60 -4.89 16.90
C LYS A 440 -21.52 -4.56 17.91
N ILE A 441 -21.72 -5.06 19.13
CA ILE A 441 -20.85 -4.80 20.28
C ILE A 441 -20.27 -6.11 20.76
N TRP A 442 -18.95 -6.17 20.88
CA TRP A 442 -18.23 -7.19 21.63
C TRP A 442 -17.75 -6.58 22.94
N THR A 443 -18.05 -7.24 24.06
CA THR A 443 -17.58 -6.86 25.39
C THR A 443 -16.50 -7.83 25.81
N VAL A 444 -15.32 -7.29 26.09
CA VAL A 444 -14.17 -8.01 26.63
C VAL A 444 -14.22 -7.87 28.15
N HIS A 445 -14.43 -8.99 28.83
CA HIS A 445 -14.43 -9.08 30.29
C HIS A 445 -13.05 -9.49 30.78
N GLY A 446 -12.62 -8.95 31.90
CA GLY A 446 -11.45 -9.37 32.65
C GLY A 446 -11.82 -9.60 34.12
N GLU A 447 -10.96 -10.27 34.88
CA GLU A 447 -11.06 -10.31 36.34
C GLU A 447 -10.33 -9.12 36.97
N SER A 448 -10.48 -8.94 38.28
CA SER A 448 -9.81 -7.85 39.01
C SER A 448 -8.29 -8.01 38.93
N GLY A 449 -7.63 -7.17 38.13
CA GLY A 449 -6.18 -7.19 37.92
C GLY A 449 -5.74 -7.61 36.53
N ASP A 450 -6.68 -8.07 35.69
CA ASP A 450 -6.42 -8.32 34.27
C ASP A 450 -6.37 -6.99 33.53
N ILE A 451 -5.22 -6.70 32.91
CA ILE A 451 -5.00 -5.49 32.12
C ILE A 451 -4.98 -5.90 30.65
N LEU A 452 -5.73 -5.19 29.81
CA LEU A 452 -5.59 -5.30 28.35
C LEU A 452 -4.38 -4.47 27.93
N ASP A 453 -3.29 -5.13 27.53
CA ASP A 453 -2.04 -4.47 27.17
C ASP A 453 -1.64 -4.61 25.69
N ASP A 454 -2.23 -5.56 24.96
CA ASP A 454 -1.99 -5.77 23.53
C ASP A 454 -3.27 -5.67 22.68
N LEU A 455 -3.19 -4.90 21.59
CA LEU A 455 -4.29 -4.69 20.66
C LEU A 455 -3.86 -5.02 19.23
N LYS A 456 -4.55 -6.00 18.61
CA LYS A 456 -4.32 -6.38 17.21
C LYS A 456 -5.54 -6.10 16.35
N VAL A 457 -5.41 -5.16 15.43
CA VAL A 457 -6.45 -4.75 14.47
C VAL A 457 -6.14 -5.35 13.10
N GLN A 458 -6.91 -6.36 12.69
CA GLN A 458 -6.74 -7.09 11.42
C GLN A 458 -8.01 -7.01 10.56
N VAL A 459 -8.63 -5.84 10.52
CA VAL A 459 -9.85 -5.54 9.78
C VAL A 459 -9.68 -4.25 9.00
N ALA A 460 -10.42 -4.12 7.90
CA ALA A 460 -10.40 -2.95 7.03
C ALA A 460 -11.19 -1.76 7.59
N GLY A 461 -10.87 -0.57 7.08
CA GLY A 461 -11.52 0.69 7.45
C GLY A 461 -10.81 1.44 8.56
N ASN A 462 -11.44 2.54 9.00
CA ASN A 462 -10.93 3.40 10.07
C ASN A 462 -11.33 2.85 11.45
N VAL A 463 -10.34 2.71 12.34
CA VAL A 463 -10.50 2.22 13.71
C VAL A 463 -10.06 3.29 14.69
N PHE A 464 -10.92 3.62 15.65
CA PHE A 464 -10.64 4.61 16.69
C PHE A 464 -10.54 3.91 18.03
N VAL A 465 -9.43 4.11 18.74
CA VAL A 465 -9.20 3.55 20.07
C VAL A 465 -9.29 4.68 21.08
N ASP A 466 -10.26 4.60 21.99
CA ASP A 466 -10.54 5.61 23.01
C ASP A 466 -10.43 5.01 24.41
N TYR A 467 -10.13 5.86 25.39
CA TYR A 467 -10.18 5.52 26.80
C TYR A 467 -11.48 6.04 27.43
N ASP A 468 -12.16 5.20 28.23
CA ASP A 468 -13.27 5.64 29.07
C ASP A 468 -13.31 4.85 30.39
N ALA A 469 -13.06 5.56 31.49
CA ALA A 469 -13.06 5.02 32.84
C ALA A 469 -14.41 4.44 33.28
N SER A 470 -15.52 4.87 32.66
CA SER A 470 -16.86 4.43 33.04
C SER A 470 -17.14 2.97 32.70
N LEU A 471 -16.40 2.38 31.74
CA LEU A 471 -16.52 0.96 31.41
C LEU A 471 -16.16 0.06 32.59
N ALA A 472 -15.13 0.43 33.37
CA ALA A 472 -14.70 -0.33 34.54
C ALA A 472 -15.71 -0.25 35.71
N ALA A 473 -16.62 0.72 35.71
CA ALA A 473 -17.55 0.97 36.83
C ALA A 473 -18.77 0.02 36.84
N GLY A 474 -19.07 -0.65 35.72
CA GLY A 474 -20.31 -1.42 35.52
C GLY A 474 -20.18 -2.95 35.70
N GLY A 475 -18.99 -3.45 36.02
CA GLY A 475 -18.60 -4.85 35.90
C GLY A 475 -17.22 -4.89 35.25
N ALA A 476 -16.42 -5.93 35.50
CA ALA A 476 -15.01 -5.98 35.08
C ALA A 476 -14.86 -6.13 33.55
N VAL A 477 -15.14 -5.04 32.82
CA VAL A 477 -15.05 -4.92 31.37
C VAL A 477 -13.72 -4.25 31.04
N ALA A 478 -12.81 -5.02 30.44
CA ALA A 478 -11.50 -4.53 30.02
C ALA A 478 -11.61 -3.62 28.78
N ALA A 479 -12.50 -3.97 27.83
CA ALA A 479 -12.75 -3.17 26.64
C ALA A 479 -14.12 -3.46 25.98
N GLN A 480 -14.60 -2.52 25.16
CA GLN A 480 -15.71 -2.74 24.24
C GLN A 480 -15.25 -2.46 22.80
N VAL A 481 -15.55 -3.39 21.90
CA VAL A 481 -15.38 -3.22 20.46
C VAL A 481 -16.76 -2.98 19.86
N ILE A 482 -16.93 -1.85 19.17
CA ILE A 482 -18.18 -1.41 18.57
C ILE A 482 -17.95 -1.29 17.07
N MET A 483 -18.68 -2.08 16.29
CA MET A 483 -18.70 -1.99 14.83
C MET A 483 -20.05 -1.45 14.39
N ARG A 484 -20.03 -0.42 13.54
CA ARG A 484 -21.22 0.11 12.88
C ARG A 484 -21.07 -0.11 11.38
N SER A 485 -22.06 -0.73 10.77
CA SER A 485 -22.03 -1.00 9.32
C SER A 485 -23.41 -0.97 8.68
N SER A 486 -23.47 -0.57 7.41
CA SER A 486 -24.69 -0.65 6.60
C SER A 486 -25.00 -2.07 6.10
N SER A 487 -24.06 -3.02 6.26
CA SER A 487 -24.16 -4.38 5.74
C SER A 487 -24.21 -5.44 6.85
N PRO A 488 -25.29 -6.24 6.98
CA PRO A 488 -25.37 -7.32 7.97
C PRO A 488 -24.31 -8.41 7.71
N ASP A 489 -23.98 -8.68 6.45
CA ASP A 489 -22.98 -9.67 6.09
C ASP A 489 -21.57 -9.22 6.54
N LEU A 490 -21.30 -7.92 6.52
CA LEU A 490 -20.00 -7.37 6.93
C LEU A 490 -19.83 -7.48 8.44
N VAL A 491 -20.90 -7.20 9.19
CA VAL A 491 -21.00 -7.42 10.63
C VAL A 491 -20.88 -8.91 10.99
N GLY A 492 -21.43 -9.78 10.14
CA GLY A 492 -21.34 -11.23 10.29
C GLY A 492 -19.94 -11.80 10.05
N LEU A 493 -19.12 -11.11 9.25
CA LEU A 493 -17.79 -11.53 8.83
C LEU A 493 -16.69 -11.22 9.86
N VAL A 494 -16.87 -10.19 10.70
CA VAL A 494 -15.90 -9.80 11.73
C VAL A 494 -16.08 -10.62 13.01
N ASP A 495 -14.96 -10.94 13.65
CA ASP A 495 -14.90 -11.60 14.95
C ASP A 495 -13.81 -11.02 15.86
N VAL A 496 -13.98 -11.20 17.17
CA VAL A 496 -13.08 -10.68 18.21
C VAL A 496 -12.66 -11.82 19.12
N THR A 497 -11.36 -12.07 19.19
CA THR A 497 -10.76 -13.16 19.98
C THR A 497 -9.71 -12.63 20.94
N VAL A 498 -9.66 -13.17 22.15
CA VAL A 498 -8.56 -12.95 23.10
C VAL A 498 -7.36 -13.82 22.74
N HIS A 499 -6.16 -13.36 23.04
CA HIS A 499 -4.95 -14.16 23.00
C HIS A 499 -3.94 -13.74 24.07
N ASP A 500 -3.05 -14.67 24.41
CA ASP A 500 -2.01 -14.45 25.45
C ASP A 500 -0.59 -14.50 24.88
N ALA A 501 -0.44 -14.58 23.55
CA ALA A 501 0.83 -14.90 22.89
C ALA A 501 1.92 -13.84 23.09
N ASP A 502 1.54 -12.57 23.09
CA ASP A 502 2.44 -11.40 23.15
C ASP A 502 2.09 -10.43 24.31
N GLY A 503 1.13 -10.81 25.15
CA GLY A 503 0.45 -9.95 26.13
C GLY A 503 -0.97 -10.45 26.34
N ASN A 504 -1.68 -9.89 27.31
CA ASN A 504 -3.09 -10.18 27.55
C ASN A 504 -3.91 -9.28 26.60
N GLY A 505 -4.22 -9.82 25.42
CA GLY A 505 -4.56 -9.01 24.26
C GLY A 505 -5.84 -9.41 23.54
N VAL A 506 -6.34 -8.49 22.72
CA VAL A 506 -7.53 -8.71 21.89
C VAL A 506 -7.16 -8.55 20.42
N ARG A 507 -7.60 -9.52 19.62
CA ARG A 507 -7.46 -9.53 18.16
C ARG A 507 -8.80 -9.43 17.47
N ILE A 508 -8.99 -8.33 16.76
CA ILE A 508 -10.13 -8.08 15.88
C ILE A 508 -9.74 -8.52 14.48
N HIS A 509 -10.52 -9.42 13.88
CA HIS A 509 -10.14 -10.07 12.62
C HIS A 509 -11.36 -10.56 11.84
N TYR A 510 -11.17 -10.91 10.57
CA TYR A 510 -12.19 -11.60 9.78
C TYR A 510 -12.23 -13.09 10.10
N LYS A 511 -13.44 -13.66 10.10
CA LYS A 511 -13.65 -15.11 10.18
C LYS A 511 -12.96 -15.81 9.01
N ASN A 512 -12.41 -17.00 9.27
CA ASN A 512 -11.74 -17.79 8.25
C ASN A 512 -12.76 -18.49 7.32
N THR A 513 -13.45 -17.70 6.49
CA THR A 513 -14.51 -18.13 5.58
C THR A 513 -14.37 -17.45 4.24
N ASN A 514 -14.82 -18.09 3.16
CA ASN A 514 -14.92 -17.44 1.86
C ASN A 514 -16.10 -16.47 1.86
N ALA A 515 -15.84 -15.19 1.63
CA ALA A 515 -16.87 -14.16 1.56
C ALA A 515 -16.44 -13.00 0.66
N ARG A 516 -17.38 -12.38 -0.02
CA ARG A 516 -17.22 -11.08 -0.67
C ARG A 516 -18.37 -10.21 -0.21
N VAL A 517 -18.06 -9.13 0.50
CA VAL A 517 -19.07 -8.31 1.16
C VAL A 517 -18.79 -6.84 0.88
N VAL A 518 -19.85 -6.09 0.61
CA VAL A 518 -19.81 -4.64 0.44
C VAL A 518 -20.58 -3.98 1.58
N GLY A 519 -20.07 -2.86 2.09
CA GLY A 519 -20.79 -2.01 3.02
C GLY A 519 -19.94 -0.91 3.62
N ASP A 520 -20.60 0.10 4.17
CA ASP A 520 -19.98 1.13 4.99
C ASP A 520 -19.57 0.55 6.34
N VAL A 521 -18.42 0.95 6.86
CA VAL A 521 -17.96 0.52 8.19
C VAL A 521 -17.21 1.63 8.92
N VAL A 522 -17.45 1.72 10.23
CA VAL A 522 -16.57 2.40 11.18
C VAL A 522 -16.46 1.54 12.44
N MET A 523 -15.26 1.49 13.01
CA MET A 523 -14.99 0.74 14.23
C MET A 523 -14.47 1.64 15.34
N GLN A 524 -15.00 1.42 16.54
CA GLN A 524 -14.57 2.08 17.75
C GLN A 524 -14.19 1.02 18.79
N ILE A 525 -13.07 1.21 19.46
CA ILE A 525 -12.57 0.35 20.52
C ILE A 525 -12.44 1.24 21.75
N ILE A 526 -13.15 0.92 22.82
CA ILE A 526 -13.10 1.68 24.07
C ILE A 526 -12.41 0.80 25.10
N VAL A 527 -11.24 1.25 25.59
CA VAL A 527 -10.48 0.57 26.64
C VAL A 527 -10.80 1.19 28.00
N SER A 528 -10.84 0.35 29.03
CA SER A 528 -11.20 0.76 30.39
C SER A 528 -10.01 1.17 31.24
N ASP A 529 -8.83 0.61 30.98
CA ASP A 529 -7.61 0.89 31.71
C ASP A 529 -6.85 2.06 31.07
N ARG A 530 -6.44 2.99 31.92
CA ARG A 530 -5.76 4.22 31.50
C ARG A 530 -4.29 3.94 31.23
N ASN A 531 -3.78 4.41 30.09
CA ASN A 531 -2.38 4.32 29.69
C ASN A 531 -1.83 2.87 29.79
N ALA A 532 -2.63 1.90 29.35
CA ALA A 532 -2.39 0.48 29.60
C ALA A 532 -1.84 -0.27 28.38
N LEU A 533 -2.11 0.18 27.15
CA LEU A 533 -1.62 -0.52 25.96
C LEU A 533 -0.09 -0.37 25.82
N SER A 534 0.63 -1.48 25.93
CA SER A 534 2.05 -1.60 25.59
C SER A 534 2.27 -1.95 24.13
N SER A 535 1.26 -2.51 23.45
CA SER A 535 1.39 -2.94 22.05
C SER A 535 0.13 -2.62 21.25
N VAL A 536 0.32 -2.00 20.08
CA VAL A 536 -0.72 -1.74 19.10
C VAL A 536 -0.23 -2.18 17.73
N SER A 537 -0.93 -3.14 17.12
CA SER A 537 -0.63 -3.62 15.78
C SER A 537 -1.80 -3.49 14.82
N ALA A 538 -1.51 -3.14 13.57
CA ALA A 538 -2.50 -2.98 12.51
C ALA A 538 -2.11 -3.73 11.23
N ALA A 539 -3.08 -4.44 10.65
CA ALA A 539 -3.01 -5.09 9.34
C ALA A 539 -4.35 -4.90 8.63
N HIS A 540 -4.32 -4.65 7.32
CA HIS A 540 -5.52 -4.44 6.47
C HIS A 540 -6.38 -3.21 6.81
N ALA A 541 -6.19 -2.57 7.97
CA ALA A 541 -6.87 -1.33 8.34
C ALA A 541 -6.43 -0.18 7.44
N ASP A 542 -7.33 0.78 7.18
CA ASP A 542 -6.96 2.02 6.49
C ASP A 542 -6.18 2.91 7.47
N SER A 543 -6.70 3.04 8.70
CA SER A 543 -6.07 3.82 9.75
C SER A 543 -6.52 3.37 11.13
N VAL A 544 -5.59 3.32 12.07
CA VAL A 544 -5.84 3.16 13.51
C VAL A 544 -5.44 4.45 14.22
N VAL A 545 -6.43 5.14 14.79
CA VAL A 545 -6.24 6.38 15.54
C VAL A 545 -6.32 6.06 17.02
N VAL A 546 -5.20 6.19 17.71
CA VAL A 546 -5.09 5.94 19.15
C VAL A 546 -5.27 7.27 19.88
N GLY A 547 -6.35 7.35 20.65
CA GLY A 547 -6.74 8.52 21.42
C GLY A 547 -5.85 8.79 22.63
N GLU A 548 -6.17 9.87 23.33
CA GLU A 548 -5.51 10.26 24.58
C GLU A 548 -5.67 9.18 25.65
N ASP A 549 -4.69 9.07 26.54
CA ASP A 549 -4.74 8.18 27.71
C ASP A 549 -4.93 6.68 27.40
N VAL A 550 -4.68 6.23 26.17
CA VAL A 550 -4.79 4.82 25.76
C VAL A 550 -3.46 4.06 25.90
N VAL A 551 -2.40 4.56 25.28
CA VAL A 551 -1.06 3.91 25.29
C VAL A 551 -0.27 4.25 26.54
N MET A 552 0.62 3.35 26.94
CA MET A 552 1.55 3.62 28.05
C MET A 552 2.34 4.90 27.81
N SER A 553 2.29 5.81 28.77
CA SER A 553 2.92 7.13 28.67
C SER A 553 3.94 7.42 29.76
N ASN A 554 3.79 6.88 30.98
CA ASN A 554 4.66 7.23 32.12
C ASN A 554 5.09 6.00 32.95
N ASP A 555 5.80 5.09 32.29
CA ASP A 555 6.46 3.96 32.94
C ASP A 555 7.88 3.75 32.37
N PRO A 556 8.92 4.26 33.05
CA PRO A 556 10.32 4.13 32.62
C PRO A 556 10.84 2.68 32.53
N SER A 557 10.07 1.70 32.99
CA SER A 557 10.42 0.27 32.90
C SER A 557 9.75 -0.44 31.73
N ALA A 558 8.69 0.14 31.17
CA ALA A 558 7.88 -0.45 30.11
C ALA A 558 8.33 -0.07 28.69
N SER A 559 8.01 -0.94 27.75
CA SER A 559 8.26 -0.73 26.32
C SER A 559 6.93 -0.57 25.58
N LEU A 560 6.86 0.40 24.67
CA LEU A 560 5.75 0.60 23.76
C LEU A 560 6.11 0.06 22.38
N GLU A 561 5.28 -0.83 21.84
CA GLU A 561 5.43 -1.47 20.53
C GLU A 561 4.30 -1.02 19.60
N ILE A 562 4.67 -0.50 18.43
CA ILE A 562 3.73 -0.04 17.41
C ILE A 562 4.12 -0.72 16.11
N GLU A 563 3.23 -1.56 15.59
CA GLU A 563 3.50 -2.39 14.41
C GLU A 563 2.45 -2.19 13.31
N THR A 564 2.90 -2.00 12.07
CA THR A 564 2.00 -2.02 10.91
C THR A 564 2.46 -2.99 9.85
N SER A 565 1.49 -3.60 9.17
CA SER A 565 1.73 -4.43 8.00
C SER A 565 0.77 -4.10 6.87
N GLY A 566 1.27 -4.12 5.63
CA GLY A 566 0.51 -3.70 4.45
C GLY A 566 0.41 -2.17 4.38
N GLU A 567 -0.82 -1.68 4.31
CA GLU A 567 -1.16 -0.27 3.99
C GLU A 567 -1.53 0.55 5.22
N ALA A 568 -1.58 -0.09 6.39
CA ALA A 568 -2.20 0.49 7.56
C ALA A 568 -1.42 1.68 8.11
N ASP A 569 -2.15 2.77 8.35
CA ASP A 569 -1.65 3.94 9.06
C ASP A 569 -1.95 3.83 10.55
N ILE A 570 -1.00 4.20 11.41
CA ILE A 570 -1.22 4.35 12.86
C ILE A 570 -0.89 5.77 13.29
N TYR A 571 -1.82 6.39 14.01
CA TYR A 571 -1.69 7.70 14.62
C TYR A 571 -1.68 7.55 16.14
N VAL A 572 -0.59 7.99 16.78
CA VAL A 572 -0.45 7.96 18.25
C VAL A 572 -0.06 9.35 18.76
N GLY A 573 -0.81 9.81 19.76
CA GLY A 573 -0.49 10.96 20.58
C GLY A 573 -0.73 12.33 19.94
N SER A 574 -0.43 13.37 20.72
CA SER A 574 -0.71 14.78 20.47
C SER A 574 0.52 15.63 20.75
N LEU A 575 0.81 16.59 19.85
CA LEU A 575 1.93 17.54 20.00
C LEU A 575 1.78 18.50 21.19
N THR A 576 0.57 18.61 21.76
CA THR A 576 0.26 19.65 22.75
C THR A 576 -0.02 19.11 24.14
N GLN A 577 -0.42 17.85 24.26
CA GLN A 577 -0.91 17.28 25.53
C GLN A 577 -0.02 16.14 26.05
N ASP A 578 0.62 15.36 25.17
CA ASP A 578 1.21 14.10 25.60
C ASP A 578 2.68 14.20 25.99
N HIS A 579 3.04 13.56 27.09
CA HIS A 579 4.41 13.42 27.56
C HIS A 579 4.72 11.94 27.76
N PHE A 580 5.75 11.45 27.08
CA PHE A 580 6.18 10.05 27.17
C PHE A 580 7.47 9.93 27.97
N SER A 581 7.45 9.09 29.00
CA SER A 581 8.60 8.64 29.79
C SER A 581 8.58 7.11 29.86
N LEU A 582 9.34 6.46 28.99
CA LEU A 582 9.30 5.00 28.76
C LEU A 582 10.69 4.39 28.74
N LYS A 583 10.81 3.07 28.90
CA LYS A 583 12.09 2.39 28.65
C LYS A 583 12.41 2.41 27.16
N SER A 584 11.48 1.97 26.33
CA SER A 584 11.68 1.98 24.88
C SER A 584 10.42 2.22 24.08
N ILE A 585 10.57 2.82 22.91
CA ILE A 585 9.53 2.99 21.90
C ILE A 585 10.01 2.29 20.63
N ASN A 586 9.31 1.25 20.22
CA ASN A 586 9.64 0.43 19.07
C ASN A 586 8.55 0.63 18.01
N ILE A 587 8.94 1.15 16.85
CA ILE A 587 8.06 1.33 15.71
C ILE A 587 8.54 0.39 14.61
N ALA A 588 7.69 -0.55 14.20
CA ALA A 588 7.93 -1.44 13.08
C ALA A 588 6.86 -1.23 12.01
N SER A 589 7.27 -1.14 10.75
CA SER A 589 6.32 -1.07 9.64
C SER A 589 6.85 -1.85 8.45
N SER A 590 6.00 -2.69 7.86
CA SER A 590 6.31 -3.51 6.69
C SER A 590 5.25 -3.36 5.62
N GLY A 591 5.66 -2.91 4.44
CA GLY A 591 4.75 -2.52 3.36
C GLY A 591 4.81 -1.01 3.17
N ASP A 592 3.66 -0.37 3.04
CA ASP A 592 3.55 1.02 2.60
C ASP A 592 2.81 1.91 3.60
N GLY A 593 2.43 1.34 4.75
CA GLY A 593 1.77 2.03 5.84
C GLY A 593 2.59 3.14 6.49
N HIS A 594 1.88 4.05 7.16
CA HIS A 594 2.45 5.21 7.82
C HIS A 594 2.23 5.19 9.34
N VAL A 595 3.31 5.21 10.11
CA VAL A 595 3.25 5.44 11.55
C VAL A 595 3.57 6.90 11.88
N GLN A 596 2.70 7.54 12.65
CA GLN A 596 2.88 8.88 13.16
C GLN A 596 2.81 8.87 14.70
N PHE A 597 3.91 9.24 15.33
CA PHE A 597 4.04 9.35 16.78
C PHE A 597 4.29 10.81 17.18
N LEU A 598 3.34 11.40 17.89
CA LEU A 598 3.36 12.80 18.31
C LEU A 598 3.38 12.92 19.82
N ALA A 599 4.13 13.91 20.32
CA ALA A 599 4.18 14.24 21.74
C ALA A 599 4.51 15.73 21.94
N SER A 600 4.30 16.24 23.15
CA SER A 600 4.97 17.46 23.62
C SER A 600 6.45 17.16 23.95
N SER A 601 6.72 16.09 24.70
CA SER A 601 8.09 15.65 24.99
C SER A 601 8.23 14.13 25.07
N ILE A 602 9.38 13.61 24.64
CA ILE A 602 9.69 12.17 24.70
C ILE A 602 10.98 11.96 25.50
N GLN A 603 10.93 11.10 26.50
CA GLN A 603 12.07 10.58 27.25
C GLN A 603 12.07 9.06 27.18
N ALA A 604 13.13 8.47 26.62
CA ALA A 604 13.25 7.01 26.60
C ALA A 604 14.70 6.52 26.60
N ASP A 605 14.98 5.30 27.07
CA ASP A 605 16.33 4.75 26.87
C ASP A 605 16.58 4.50 25.39
N THR A 606 15.61 3.90 24.69
CA THR A 606 15.75 3.59 23.26
C THR A 606 14.52 3.97 22.45
N ILE A 607 14.74 4.61 21.30
CA ILE A 607 13.74 4.70 20.24
C ILE A 607 14.26 3.91 19.04
N SER A 608 13.52 2.88 18.63
CA SER A 608 13.87 2.04 17.49
C SER A 608 12.80 2.16 16.42
N VAL A 609 13.22 2.43 15.18
CA VAL A 609 12.35 2.48 14.02
C VAL A 609 12.87 1.48 12.99
N SER A 610 12.04 0.51 12.62
CA SER A 610 12.36 -0.53 11.64
C SER A 610 11.34 -0.50 10.50
N LEU A 611 11.79 -0.07 9.33
CA LEU A 611 10.95 0.05 8.13
C LEU A 611 11.38 -0.97 7.07
N SER A 612 10.40 -1.65 6.48
CA SER A 612 10.54 -2.51 5.31
C SER A 612 9.55 -2.08 4.24
N GLY A 613 9.97 -2.04 2.97
CA GLY A 613 9.15 -1.52 1.86
C GLY A 613 9.21 0.01 1.77
N ASP A 614 8.09 0.63 1.39
CA ASP A 614 7.99 2.09 1.17
C ASP A 614 7.38 2.84 2.37
N SER A 615 7.19 2.11 3.46
CA SER A 615 6.65 2.58 4.74
C SER A 615 7.30 3.84 5.28
N LYS A 616 6.55 4.51 6.16
CA LYS A 616 6.96 5.82 6.67
C LYS A 616 6.74 5.95 8.16
N ALA A 617 7.75 6.46 8.86
CA ALA A 617 7.63 6.87 10.26
C ALA A 617 7.85 8.37 10.43
N ILE A 618 6.97 9.02 11.19
CA ILE A 618 7.17 10.38 11.71
C ILE A 618 7.20 10.28 13.23
N ILE A 619 8.26 10.82 13.83
CA ILE A 619 8.36 11.03 15.28
C ILE A 619 8.52 12.53 15.49
N ALA A 620 7.53 13.16 16.10
CA ALA A 620 7.56 14.59 16.35
C ALA A 620 7.29 14.91 17.82
N ALA A 621 8.11 15.78 18.40
CA ALA A 621 7.90 16.28 19.76
C ALA A 621 8.09 17.79 19.86
N THR A 622 7.10 18.55 20.33
CA THR A 622 7.17 20.03 20.35
C THR A 622 8.39 20.56 21.10
N ASP A 623 8.66 20.05 22.31
CA ASP A 623 9.68 20.60 23.22
C ASP A 623 11.04 19.91 23.10
N ARG A 624 11.08 18.59 23.32
CA ARG A 624 12.33 17.84 23.33
C ARG A 624 12.13 16.34 23.12
N ILE A 625 13.18 15.70 22.59
CA ILE A 625 13.38 14.26 22.61
C ILE A 625 14.69 13.99 23.33
N THR A 626 14.66 13.27 24.45
CA THR A 626 15.85 12.87 25.21
C THR A 626 15.94 11.35 25.22
N VAL A 627 16.99 10.81 24.60
CA VAL A 627 17.18 9.36 24.49
C VAL A 627 18.61 8.90 24.77
N ASN A 628 18.79 7.67 25.25
CA ASN A 628 20.14 7.09 25.29
C ASN A 628 20.55 6.63 23.88
N SER A 629 19.68 5.93 23.16
CA SER A 629 19.94 5.45 21.82
C SER A 629 18.74 5.66 20.89
N MET A 630 18.98 6.19 19.70
CA MET A 630 17.98 6.22 18.62
C MET A 630 18.49 5.43 17.43
N VAL A 631 17.71 4.46 16.97
CA VAL A 631 18.05 3.55 15.89
C VAL A 631 17.02 3.68 14.78
N SER A 632 17.47 3.92 13.56
CA SER A 632 16.65 3.87 12.36
C SER A 632 17.19 2.79 11.41
N ALA A 633 16.43 1.72 11.22
CA ALA A 633 16.72 0.67 10.27
C ALA A 633 15.71 0.74 9.11
N ILE A 634 16.19 0.82 7.87
CA ILE A 634 15.33 0.86 6.67
C ILE A 634 15.83 -0.18 5.67
N SER A 635 14.92 -1.01 5.18
CA SER A 635 15.13 -1.94 4.06
C SER A 635 14.11 -1.66 2.96
N GLY A 636 14.52 -0.97 1.89
CA GLY A 636 13.63 -0.44 0.84
C GLY A 636 13.67 1.09 0.77
N ASP A 637 12.56 1.71 0.36
CA ASP A 637 12.48 3.16 0.08
C ASP A 637 11.76 3.95 1.18
N GLY A 638 11.62 3.30 2.34
CA GLY A 638 11.00 3.85 3.53
C GLY A 638 11.66 5.13 4.03
N LYS A 639 10.89 5.92 4.77
CA LYS A 639 11.28 7.28 5.15
C LYS A 639 11.01 7.55 6.63
N VAL A 640 12.04 7.96 7.36
CA VAL A 640 11.96 8.36 8.77
C VAL A 640 12.18 9.87 8.89
N PHE A 641 11.27 10.53 9.60
CA PHE A 641 11.37 11.95 9.94
C PHE A 641 11.35 12.10 11.45
N VAL A 642 12.36 12.77 12.00
CA VAL A 642 12.45 13.11 13.42
C VAL A 642 12.49 14.62 13.55
N GLU A 643 11.50 15.18 14.25
CA GLU A 643 11.32 16.62 14.41
C GLU A 643 11.07 16.98 15.88
N THR A 644 11.85 17.90 16.42
CA THR A 644 11.63 18.39 17.79
C THR A 644 12.30 19.73 18.05
N ALA A 645 11.93 20.55 19.03
CA ALA A 645 12.75 21.75 19.29
C ALA A 645 14.19 21.41 19.76
N ASN A 646 14.39 20.28 20.45
CA ASN A 646 15.72 19.84 20.90
C ASN A 646 15.85 18.31 20.99
N LEU A 647 16.71 17.70 20.16
CA LEU A 647 17.05 16.28 20.24
C LEU A 647 18.36 16.07 21.01
N GLN A 648 18.30 15.33 22.12
CA GLN A 648 19.48 14.92 22.90
C GLN A 648 19.62 13.40 22.87
N SER A 649 20.77 12.90 22.40
CA SER A 649 21.03 11.46 22.32
C SER A 649 22.45 11.09 22.74
N GLN A 650 22.67 9.97 23.44
CA GLN A 650 24.04 9.43 23.58
C GLN A 650 24.49 8.82 22.24
N LYS A 651 23.63 8.03 21.61
CA LYS A 651 23.94 7.34 20.36
C LYS A 651 22.85 7.51 19.30
N LEU A 652 23.25 7.97 18.11
CA LEU A 652 22.39 8.06 16.94
C LEU A 652 22.83 7.05 15.87
N SER A 653 22.00 6.05 15.56
CA SER A 653 22.33 4.98 14.62
C SER A 653 21.36 4.95 13.44
N ALA A 654 21.88 4.89 12.22
CA ALA A 654 21.09 4.75 11.00
C ALA A 654 21.66 3.62 10.13
N HIS A 655 20.85 2.62 9.82
CA HIS A 655 21.19 1.47 8.98
C HIS A 655 20.20 1.40 7.82
N LEU A 656 20.62 1.81 6.62
CA LEU A 656 19.75 1.90 5.46
C LEU A 656 20.29 0.97 4.35
N SER A 657 19.41 0.14 3.80
CA SER A 657 19.65 -0.72 2.65
C SER A 657 18.56 -0.48 1.60
N GLY A 658 18.91 0.06 0.43
CA GLY A 658 17.96 0.55 -0.59
C GLY A 658 18.04 2.06 -0.79
N ASP A 659 16.94 2.72 -1.17
CA ASP A 659 16.91 4.16 -1.48
C ASP A 659 16.20 5.01 -0.40
N GLY A 660 16.00 4.37 0.77
CA GLY A 660 15.41 4.94 1.96
C GLY A 660 16.08 6.21 2.47
N LYS A 661 15.34 6.96 3.29
CA LYS A 661 15.77 8.28 3.76
C LYS A 661 15.49 8.49 5.24
N VAL A 662 16.49 8.95 5.98
CA VAL A 662 16.33 9.43 7.36
C VAL A 662 16.64 10.92 7.42
N SER A 663 15.77 11.69 8.06
CA SER A 663 15.94 13.14 8.23
C SER A 663 15.72 13.55 9.67
N TYR A 664 16.74 14.19 10.24
CA TYR A 664 16.70 14.89 11.51
C TYR A 664 16.64 16.38 11.21
N SER A 665 15.45 16.97 11.29
CA SER A 665 15.22 18.34 10.82
C SER A 665 15.68 19.41 11.80
N SER A 666 15.68 19.10 13.09
CA SER A 666 15.85 20.09 14.14
C SER A 666 17.20 20.10 14.83
N ALA A 667 17.48 21.18 15.56
CA ALA A 667 18.70 21.33 16.34
C ALA A 667 18.78 20.29 17.46
N GLY A 668 19.98 19.79 17.72
CA GLY A 668 20.20 18.82 18.80
C GLY A 668 21.68 18.51 19.01
N SER A 669 21.96 17.62 19.96
CA SER A 669 23.31 17.18 20.29
C SER A 669 23.38 15.67 20.45
N CYS A 670 24.47 15.06 20.01
CA CYS A 670 24.76 13.65 20.29
C CYS A 670 26.22 13.38 20.70
N VAL A 671 26.47 12.26 21.38
CA VAL A 671 27.86 11.84 21.64
C VAL A 671 28.41 11.09 20.43
N ASP A 672 27.79 9.95 20.09
CA ASP A 672 28.24 9.09 19.00
C ASP A 672 27.17 8.95 17.91
N GLN A 673 27.58 9.08 16.66
CA GLN A 673 26.74 8.86 15.50
C GLN A 673 27.32 7.74 14.62
N THR A 674 26.49 6.78 14.25
CA THR A 674 26.85 5.67 13.36
C THR A 674 25.87 5.60 12.20
N ILE A 675 26.37 5.71 10.97
CA ILE A 675 25.57 5.68 9.75
C ILE A 675 26.12 4.58 8.85
N HIS A 676 25.30 3.60 8.49
CA HIS A 676 25.59 2.58 7.49
C HIS A 676 24.61 2.71 6.33
N LEU A 677 25.14 2.93 5.13
CA LEU A 677 24.35 3.05 3.90
C LEU A 677 24.77 1.94 2.93
N SER A 678 23.80 1.21 2.42
CA SER A 678 23.94 0.24 1.34
C SER A 678 22.95 0.60 0.22
N GLY A 679 23.44 0.87 -0.99
CA GLY A 679 22.64 1.45 -2.09
C GLY A 679 22.68 2.98 -2.12
N ASP A 680 21.59 3.62 -2.58
CA ASP A 680 21.49 5.08 -2.80
C ASP A 680 20.80 5.84 -1.66
N ALA A 681 20.68 5.18 -0.51
CA ALA A 681 20.15 5.69 0.74
C ALA A 681 20.74 7.07 1.14
N SER A 682 19.92 7.87 1.83
CA SER A 682 20.31 9.22 2.26
C SER A 682 20.00 9.50 3.73
N VAL A 683 20.99 9.99 4.48
CA VAL A 683 20.83 10.45 5.86
C VAL A 683 21.13 11.94 5.97
N TYR A 684 20.17 12.70 6.50
CA TYR A 684 20.27 14.13 6.74
C TYR A 684 20.30 14.38 8.25
N ALA A 685 21.49 14.47 8.82
CA ALA A 685 21.72 14.70 10.24
C ALA A 685 22.59 15.94 10.49
N GLY A 686 22.64 16.87 9.54
CA GLY A 686 23.43 18.11 9.65
C GLY A 686 22.91 19.07 10.72
N SER A 687 21.69 18.88 11.23
CA SER A 687 21.14 19.70 12.31
C SER A 687 21.54 19.20 13.72
N ILE A 688 22.13 18.01 13.83
CA ILE A 688 22.50 17.38 15.12
C ILE A 688 24.01 17.46 15.31
N ILE A 689 24.45 18.14 16.36
CA ILE A 689 25.86 18.33 16.69
C ILE A 689 26.37 17.09 17.43
N CYS A 690 27.11 16.24 16.74
CA CYS A 690 27.67 15.02 17.34
C CYS A 690 29.17 15.17 17.68
N LYS A 691 29.62 14.56 18.78
CA LYS A 691 31.07 14.56 19.09
C LYS A 691 31.83 13.70 18.08
N ASN A 692 31.41 12.45 17.91
CA ASN A 692 32.01 11.49 16.98
C ASN A 692 30.98 11.02 15.95
N SER A 693 31.39 10.90 14.69
CA SER A 693 30.55 10.34 13.63
C SER A 693 31.32 9.30 12.82
N MET A 694 30.72 8.12 12.63
CA MET A 694 31.20 7.07 11.74
C MET A 694 30.19 6.87 10.61
N VAL A 695 30.65 7.00 9.37
CA VAL A 695 29.83 6.79 8.17
C VAL A 695 30.45 5.70 7.31
N ALA A 696 29.76 4.57 7.19
CA ALA A 696 30.12 3.49 6.28
C ALA A 696 29.15 3.45 5.11
N THR A 697 29.69 3.39 3.89
CA THR A 697 28.91 3.42 2.65
C THR A 697 29.31 2.27 1.73
N SER A 698 28.32 1.57 1.19
CA SER A 698 28.44 0.53 0.16
C SER A 698 27.51 0.89 -1.00
N GLY A 699 28.01 1.57 -2.02
CA GLY A 699 27.19 2.22 -3.06
C GLY A 699 27.35 3.74 -3.09
N ASP A 700 26.38 4.45 -3.67
CA ASP A 700 26.40 5.92 -3.87
C ASP A 700 25.65 6.71 -2.79
N GLY A 701 25.34 6.07 -1.67
CA GLY A 701 24.67 6.66 -0.52
C GLY A 701 25.27 7.99 -0.04
N LYS A 702 24.40 8.85 0.50
CA LYS A 702 24.71 10.24 0.88
C LYS A 702 24.47 10.48 2.36
N ALA A 703 25.44 11.06 3.05
CA ALA A 703 25.29 11.47 4.43
C ALA A 703 25.65 12.96 4.59
N ILE A 704 24.80 13.71 5.30
CA ILE A 704 25.12 15.05 5.81
C ILE A 704 25.14 14.98 7.33
N VAL A 705 26.25 15.37 7.94
CA VAL A 705 26.49 15.28 9.39
C VAL A 705 27.05 16.59 9.93
N GLN A 706 26.97 16.79 11.25
CA GLN A 706 27.73 17.82 11.96
C GLN A 706 28.53 17.16 13.07
N THR A 707 29.86 17.23 12.98
CA THR A 707 30.77 16.52 13.89
C THR A 707 31.82 17.46 14.45
N THR A 708 32.07 17.44 15.77
CA THR A 708 33.06 18.33 16.39
C THR A 708 34.44 17.70 16.55
N ASP A 709 34.53 16.42 16.93
CA ASP A 709 35.80 15.77 17.26
C ASP A 709 36.29 14.91 16.09
N THR A 710 35.78 13.68 15.95
CA THR A 710 36.25 12.73 14.93
C THR A 710 35.15 12.35 13.94
N LEU A 711 35.38 12.59 12.65
CA LEU A 711 34.57 12.09 11.54
C LEU A 711 35.32 10.97 10.81
N THR A 712 34.83 9.74 10.93
CA THR A 712 35.33 8.57 10.19
C THR A 712 34.39 8.24 9.04
N SER A 713 34.94 8.07 7.84
CA SER A 713 34.20 7.75 6.62
C SER A 713 34.87 6.59 5.88
N VAL A 714 34.11 5.54 5.58
CA VAL A 714 34.60 4.37 4.83
C VAL A 714 33.66 4.10 3.66
N GLY A 715 34.21 3.94 2.45
CA GLY A 715 33.46 3.49 1.28
C GLY A 715 33.43 4.45 0.09
N GLY A 716 32.46 4.26 -0.80
CA GLY A 716 32.33 4.97 -2.09
C GLY A 716 31.38 6.17 -2.08
N GLY A 717 30.48 6.25 -1.09
CA GLY A 717 29.41 7.24 -1.01
C GLY A 717 29.89 8.65 -0.65
N SER A 718 28.99 9.63 -0.77
CA SER A 718 29.27 11.04 -0.55
C SER A 718 28.93 11.46 0.88
N VAL A 719 29.96 11.74 1.69
CA VAL A 719 29.80 12.26 3.06
C VAL A 719 30.09 13.76 3.08
N LYS A 720 29.21 14.54 3.73
CA LYS A 720 29.42 15.98 3.89
C LYS A 720 29.24 16.41 5.33
N TYR A 721 30.12 17.30 5.80
CA TYR A 721 29.96 17.98 7.07
C TYR A 721 29.42 19.40 6.86
N VAL A 722 28.62 19.89 7.79
CA VAL A 722 28.17 21.30 7.83
C VAL A 722 28.93 22.06 8.92
N ASN A 723 28.95 23.39 8.82
CA ASN A 723 29.63 24.30 9.76
C ASN A 723 31.16 24.09 9.80
N ALA A 724 31.78 24.31 10.95
CA ALA A 724 33.23 24.16 11.13
C ALA A 724 33.67 22.71 10.85
N ALA A 725 34.88 22.55 10.32
CA ALA A 725 35.45 21.23 10.07
C ALA A 725 35.70 20.48 11.40
N PRO A 726 35.48 19.16 11.46
CA PRO A 726 35.84 18.34 12.62
C PRO A 726 37.33 18.41 12.93
N HIS A 727 37.74 18.28 14.19
CA HIS A 727 39.16 18.25 14.58
C HIS A 727 39.96 17.19 13.83
N ARG A 728 39.34 16.02 13.57
CA ARG A 728 39.98 14.91 12.88
C ARG A 728 39.03 14.29 11.85
N ILE A 729 39.47 14.21 10.61
CA ILE A 729 38.79 13.49 9.53
C ILE A 729 39.61 12.27 9.14
N VAL A 730 39.02 11.08 9.26
CA VAL A 730 39.58 9.82 8.77
C VAL A 730 38.72 9.34 7.62
N SER A 731 39.27 9.29 6.41
CA SER A 731 38.53 8.79 5.25
C SER A 731 39.32 7.73 4.51
N SER A 732 38.72 6.58 4.25
CA SER A 732 39.26 5.56 3.36
C SER A 732 38.26 5.22 2.26
N SER A 733 38.70 5.31 1.00
CA SER A 733 37.89 4.93 -0.16
C SER A 733 38.72 3.99 -1.04
N ILE A 734 38.16 2.83 -1.35
CA ILE A 734 38.81 1.82 -2.20
C ILE A 734 38.75 2.26 -3.68
N PHE A 735 37.77 3.10 -4.05
CA PHE A 735 37.46 3.45 -5.44
C PHE A 735 37.81 4.89 -5.84
N ARG A 736 38.19 5.77 -4.91
CA ARG A 736 38.51 7.18 -5.21
C ARG A 736 39.89 7.58 -4.66
N LYS A 737 40.69 8.27 -5.47
CA LYS A 737 42.00 8.85 -5.08
C LYS A 737 41.89 10.03 -4.10
N HIS A 738 40.69 10.56 -3.89
CA HIS A 738 40.41 11.71 -3.02
C HIS A 738 39.44 11.33 -1.91
N SER A 739 39.52 12.04 -0.78
CA SER A 739 38.58 11.86 0.34
C SER A 739 37.13 11.97 -0.12
N ASN A 740 36.30 11.04 0.33
CA ASN A 740 34.86 11.05 0.08
C ASN A 740 34.10 12.01 1.03
N VAL A 741 34.84 12.75 1.88
CA VAL A 741 34.32 13.74 2.82
C VAL A 741 34.55 15.15 2.27
N LYS A 742 33.50 15.98 2.22
CA LYS A 742 33.59 17.38 1.76
C LYS A 742 32.73 18.34 2.60
N PRO A 743 33.08 19.63 2.70
CA PRO A 743 32.18 20.61 3.31
C PRO A 743 30.88 20.74 2.48
N ALA A 744 29.75 20.86 3.17
CA ALA A 744 28.45 21.14 2.56
C ALA A 744 28.27 22.64 2.32
N LYS A 745 27.70 23.02 1.16
CA LYS A 745 27.36 24.42 0.86
C LYS A 745 26.20 24.95 1.71
N LYS A 746 25.26 24.07 2.07
CA LYS A 746 24.06 24.34 2.88
C LYS A 746 23.71 23.07 3.65
N ASN A 747 23.17 23.22 4.87
CA ASN A 747 22.53 22.12 5.56
C ASN A 747 21.23 21.77 4.83
N LYS A 748 21.13 20.55 4.30
CA LYS A 748 19.90 20.06 3.66
C LYS A 748 19.26 19.07 4.62
N PHE A 749 18.01 19.33 4.97
CA PHE A 749 17.15 18.41 5.69
C PHE A 749 15.74 18.50 5.10
N LYS A 750 14.94 17.46 5.31
CA LYS A 750 13.54 17.45 4.92
C LYS A 750 12.70 17.51 6.20
N THR A 751 11.79 18.47 6.28
CA THR A 751 10.71 18.47 7.27
C THR A 751 9.49 17.82 6.64
N ARG A 752 8.60 17.29 7.48
CA ARG A 752 7.25 16.91 7.05
C ARG A 752 6.30 17.24 8.18
N ARG A 753 5.25 18.00 7.85
CA ARG A 753 4.17 18.26 8.79
C ARG A 753 3.44 16.94 9.10
N PRO A 754 3.07 16.70 10.37
CA PRO A 754 2.19 15.60 10.73
C PRO A 754 0.93 15.59 9.85
N SER A 755 0.54 14.41 9.41
CA SER A 755 -0.71 14.17 8.68
C SER A 755 -1.88 14.27 9.67
N ILE A 756 -3.03 14.76 9.20
CA ILE A 756 -4.25 14.85 10.02
C ILE A 756 -4.86 13.45 10.07
N PRO A 757 -5.19 12.90 11.26
CA PRO A 757 -5.90 11.62 11.36
C PRO A 757 -7.25 11.66 10.63
N PRO A 758 -7.75 10.53 10.10
CA PRO A 758 -9.03 10.51 9.40
C PRO A 758 -10.20 10.86 10.33
N SER A 759 -11.28 11.38 9.74
CA SER A 759 -12.54 11.62 10.44
C SER A 759 -13.23 10.31 10.83
N ARG A 760 -14.02 10.31 11.92
CA ARG A 760 -14.84 9.17 12.39
C ARG A 760 -16.04 8.82 11.48
N ALA A 761 -15.97 9.15 10.20
CA ALA A 761 -17.00 8.84 9.23
C ALA A 761 -16.91 7.37 8.77
N PRO A 762 -18.04 6.68 8.55
CA PRO A 762 -18.04 5.38 7.90
C PRO A 762 -17.42 5.43 6.52
N THR A 763 -16.65 4.38 6.17
CA THR A 763 -16.03 4.21 4.85
C THR A 763 -16.69 3.05 4.13
N GLU A 764 -17.08 3.22 2.87
CA GLU A 764 -17.60 2.13 2.03
C GLU A 764 -16.45 1.22 1.58
N LEU A 765 -16.56 -0.07 1.89
CA LEU A 765 -15.53 -1.06 1.59
C LEU A 765 -16.14 -2.28 0.90
N THR A 766 -15.42 -2.80 -0.08
CA THR A 766 -15.58 -4.17 -0.58
C THR A 766 -14.49 -5.04 0.04
N VAL A 767 -14.88 -5.99 0.88
CA VAL A 767 -13.97 -6.93 1.54
C VAL A 767 -14.13 -8.30 0.90
N VAL A 768 -13.05 -8.83 0.35
CA VAL A 768 -12.95 -10.20 -0.15
C VAL A 768 -12.07 -10.99 0.82
N VAL A 769 -12.65 -12.03 1.40
CA VAL A 769 -11.98 -12.95 2.32
C VAL A 769 -11.95 -14.33 1.67
N LYS A 770 -10.74 -14.90 1.57
CA LYS A 770 -10.53 -16.28 1.12
C LYS A 770 -10.00 -17.09 2.29
N ALA A 771 -10.68 -18.19 2.61
CA ALA A 771 -10.32 -19.03 3.72
C ALA A 771 -8.93 -19.66 3.54
N ALA A 772 -8.09 -19.55 4.56
CA ALA A 772 -6.80 -20.22 4.60
C ALA A 772 -6.98 -21.70 4.98
N TRP A 773 -6.22 -22.58 4.32
CA TRP A 773 -6.27 -24.03 4.57
C TRP A 773 -5.64 -24.44 5.90
N PHE A 774 -4.78 -23.60 6.48
CA PHE A 774 -4.15 -23.81 7.77
C PHE A 774 -4.17 -22.52 8.59
N GLY A 775 -4.60 -22.60 9.85
CA GLY A 775 -4.70 -21.44 10.75
C GLY A 775 -6.02 -20.69 10.67
N ASN A 776 -6.14 -19.64 11.49
CA ASN A 776 -7.36 -18.83 11.62
C ASN A 776 -7.23 -17.44 10.97
N SER A 777 -6.27 -17.26 10.07
CA SER A 777 -5.99 -16.00 9.38
C SER A 777 -6.29 -16.16 7.89
N PRO A 778 -7.44 -15.68 7.40
CA PRO A 778 -7.77 -15.76 5.98
C PRO A 778 -6.89 -14.82 5.13
N HIS A 779 -6.89 -15.05 3.81
CA HIS A 779 -6.37 -14.08 2.86
C HIS A 779 -7.42 -12.99 2.63
N VAL A 780 -7.04 -11.75 2.88
CA VAL A 780 -7.95 -10.59 2.82
C VAL A 780 -7.52 -9.66 1.70
N SER A 781 -8.46 -9.27 0.86
CA SER A 781 -8.29 -8.21 -0.14
C SER A 781 -9.39 -7.17 0.08
N VAL A 782 -8.99 -5.91 0.17
CA VAL A 782 -9.88 -4.78 0.47
C VAL A 782 -9.86 -3.83 -0.71
N TYR A 783 -11.04 -3.35 -1.11
CA TYR A 783 -11.19 -2.31 -2.12
C TYR A 783 -12.07 -1.22 -1.53
N SER A 784 -11.58 0.02 -1.50
CA SER A 784 -12.38 1.16 -1.04
C SER A 784 -13.29 1.67 -2.16
N GLY A 785 -14.57 1.88 -1.86
CA GLY A 785 -15.55 2.57 -2.71
C GLY A 785 -15.70 4.03 -2.29
N ILE A 786 -15.96 4.94 -3.23
CA ILE A 786 -16.26 6.35 -2.92
C ILE A 786 -17.73 6.45 -2.48
N GLY A 787 -17.99 6.11 -1.22
CA GLY A 787 -19.28 6.32 -0.56
C GLY A 787 -19.45 7.77 -0.06
N SER A 788 -20.70 8.23 0.01
CA SER A 788 -21.07 9.56 0.53
C SER A 788 -20.87 9.61 2.05
N SER A 789 -20.08 10.55 2.57
CA SER A 789 -19.85 10.67 4.02
C SER A 789 -21.14 11.05 4.77
N ILE A 790 -21.68 10.15 5.60
CA ILE A 790 -22.71 10.45 6.60
C ILE A 790 -22.02 10.60 7.96
N ILE A 791 -22.11 11.79 8.56
CA ILE A 791 -21.52 12.10 9.87
C ILE A 791 -22.50 11.64 10.95
N ILE A 792 -22.05 10.75 11.85
CA ILE A 792 -22.78 10.40 13.07
C ILE A 792 -22.25 11.30 14.18
N ASP A 793 -23.07 12.26 14.62
CA ASP A 793 -22.79 13.02 15.84
C ASP A 793 -23.36 12.27 17.06
N GLY A 794 -22.70 12.40 18.21
CA GLY A 794 -22.78 11.54 19.40
C GLY A 794 -24.13 11.46 20.15
N THR A 795 -25.27 11.73 19.50
CA THR A 795 -26.62 11.67 20.11
C THR A 795 -27.73 11.08 19.22
N GLY A 796 -27.42 10.59 18.01
CA GLY A 796 -28.38 9.80 17.22
C GLY A 796 -29.46 10.57 16.44
N PHE A 797 -29.13 11.72 15.84
CA PHE A 797 -29.97 12.37 14.82
C PHE A 797 -29.18 12.72 13.56
N ALA A 798 -29.72 12.37 12.39
CA ALA A 798 -29.14 12.67 11.09
C ALA A 798 -29.34 14.15 10.72
N VAL A 799 -28.24 14.87 10.49
CA VAL A 799 -28.26 16.21 9.87
C VAL A 799 -27.33 16.19 8.66
N THR A 800 -27.86 16.55 7.50
CA THR A 800 -27.09 16.74 6.28
C THR A 800 -26.31 18.05 6.36
N GLY A 801 -24.99 17.96 6.55
CA GLY A 801 -24.10 19.11 6.61
C GLY A 801 -22.71 18.79 6.05
N ILE A 802 -22.44 19.29 4.85
CA ILE A 802 -21.14 19.29 4.13
C ILE A 802 -20.15 20.18 4.93
N PRO A 803 -18.91 19.73 5.24
CA PRO A 803 -17.73 19.93 4.38
C PRO A 803 -16.72 18.75 4.40
N ALA A 804 -16.26 18.24 3.25
CA ALA A 804 -15.12 18.68 2.44
C ALA A 804 -13.73 18.19 2.92
N TYR A 805 -13.13 17.35 2.05
CA TYR A 805 -11.70 17.13 1.76
C TYR A 805 -10.91 15.93 2.34
N HIS A 806 -10.58 15.04 1.39
CA HIS A 806 -9.73 13.85 1.36
C HIS A 806 -8.24 14.06 1.66
N HIS A 807 -7.56 13.00 2.12
CA HIS A 807 -6.33 12.52 1.47
C HIS A 807 -6.08 11.01 1.64
N SER A 808 -5.92 10.34 0.50
CA SER A 808 -5.57 8.94 0.28
C SER A 808 -4.07 8.68 0.42
N ALA A 809 -3.72 7.60 1.11
CA ALA A 809 -2.47 6.86 0.98
C ALA A 809 -2.58 5.85 -0.17
N GLY A 810 -1.46 5.44 -0.73
CA GLY A 810 -1.35 4.44 -1.79
C GLY A 810 0.04 3.80 -1.79
N LEU A 811 0.03 2.48 -1.92
CA LEU A 811 1.11 1.49 -1.91
C LEU A 811 2.14 1.60 -3.04
N PHE A 812 3.29 0.92 -2.91
CA PHE A 812 3.62 -0.33 -3.65
C PHE A 812 4.91 -1.00 -3.12
N GLY A 813 4.80 -2.27 -2.74
CA GLY A 813 5.91 -3.14 -2.35
C GLY A 813 6.63 -3.89 -3.49
N VAL A 814 7.94 -4.04 -3.30
CA VAL A 814 8.80 -5.25 -3.44
C VAL A 814 8.70 -6.10 -4.71
N PHE A 815 9.79 -6.14 -5.50
CA PHE A 815 10.54 -7.36 -5.87
C PHE A 815 11.92 -6.99 -6.49
N ILE A 816 13.02 -7.45 -5.87
CA ILE A 816 14.29 -7.96 -6.46
C ILE A 816 15.25 -8.18 -5.29
N VAL A 817 15.42 -9.41 -4.77
CA VAL A 817 16.69 -9.89 -4.18
C VAL A 817 16.75 -11.42 -4.24
N MET A 818 17.27 -11.98 -5.33
CA MET A 818 17.74 -13.39 -5.36
C MET A 818 19.15 -13.53 -5.94
N ALA A 819 20.05 -12.57 -5.62
CA ALA A 819 21.47 -12.71 -5.93
C ALA A 819 22.44 -12.10 -4.88
N GLY A 820 21.96 -11.73 -3.68
CA GLY A 820 22.77 -11.02 -2.67
C GLY A 820 23.09 -11.79 -1.38
N ILE A 821 22.57 -12.99 -1.18
CA ILE A 821 22.64 -13.68 0.14
C ILE A 821 23.90 -14.55 0.31
N ALA A 822 24.65 -14.83 -0.76
CA ALA A 822 25.88 -15.65 -0.66
C ALA A 822 27.11 -14.89 -0.11
N VAL A 823 27.10 -13.55 -0.08
CA VAL A 823 28.27 -12.75 0.36
C VAL A 823 28.15 -12.31 1.83
N VAL A 824 26.93 -12.18 2.36
CA VAL A 824 26.70 -11.74 3.76
C VAL A 824 26.98 -12.87 4.77
N ALA A 825 26.75 -14.12 4.40
CA ALA A 825 27.05 -15.28 5.26
C ALA A 825 28.57 -15.50 5.45
N ALA A 826 29.39 -15.18 4.45
CA ALA A 826 30.85 -15.28 4.55
C ALA A 826 31.48 -14.20 5.46
N ILE A 827 30.83 -13.04 5.59
CA ILE A 827 31.31 -11.93 6.43
C ILE A 827 30.86 -12.11 7.89
N ALA A 828 29.67 -12.67 8.13
CA ALA A 828 29.19 -12.99 9.47
C ALA A 828 29.95 -14.16 10.13
N PHE A 829 30.46 -15.12 9.34
CA PHE A 829 31.25 -16.23 9.87
C PHE A 829 32.68 -15.82 10.26
N LYS A 830 33.29 -14.85 9.56
CA LYS A 830 34.65 -14.36 9.88
C LYS A 830 34.71 -13.36 11.05
N PHE A 831 33.59 -12.76 11.45
CA PHE A 831 33.53 -11.82 12.57
C PHE A 831 33.36 -12.52 13.95
N ARG A 832 32.93 -13.78 13.97
CA ARG A 832 32.81 -14.57 15.21
C ARG A 832 34.11 -15.21 15.70
N GLU A 833 35.14 -15.32 14.86
CA GLU A 833 36.48 -15.80 15.28
C GLU A 833 37.33 -14.73 15.99
N ARG A 834 36.97 -13.44 15.93
CA ARG A 834 37.78 -12.36 16.52
C ARG A 834 37.42 -11.96 17.96
N LYS A 835 36.34 -12.50 18.54
CA LYS A 835 35.91 -12.15 19.91
C LYS A 835 36.35 -13.13 21.01
N ALA A 836 37.20 -14.11 20.69
CA ALA A 836 37.71 -15.09 21.66
C ALA A 836 39.21 -14.94 21.99
N ARG A 837 39.81 -13.76 21.80
CA ARG A 837 41.24 -13.51 22.14
C ARG A 837 41.52 -12.15 22.78
N GLU A 838 40.81 -11.81 23.85
CA GLU A 838 41.20 -10.67 24.73
C GLU A 838 41.01 -10.97 26.22
N GLN A 839 41.34 -12.19 26.66
CA GLN A 839 41.65 -12.45 28.06
C GLN A 839 42.87 -13.37 28.11
N TYR A 840 44.05 -12.81 28.39
CA TYR A 840 45.11 -13.30 29.28
C TYR A 840 46.35 -12.40 29.09
N ALA A 841 46.76 -11.77 30.18
CA ALA A 841 47.92 -10.89 30.31
C ALA A 841 49.25 -11.66 30.19
N PRO A 842 50.39 -11.00 29.87
CA PRO A 842 51.67 -11.66 29.69
C PRO A 842 52.35 -11.89 31.05
N LEU A 843 52.94 -13.08 31.23
CA LEU A 843 53.92 -13.33 32.29
C LEU A 843 55.10 -14.13 31.70
N ALA A 844 56.28 -13.53 31.88
CA ALA A 844 57.66 -13.99 31.62
C ALA A 844 58.09 -14.18 30.16
#